data_AF-A0A833UD11-F1
#
_entry.id   AF-A0A833UD11-F1
#
_cell.length_a   1.000
_cell.length_b   1.000
_cell.length_c   1.000
_cell.angle_alpha   90.00
_cell.angle_beta   90.00
_cell.angle_gamma   90.00
#
_symmetry.space_group_name_H-M   'P 1'
#
loop_
_entity.id
_entity.type
_entity.pdbx_description
1 polymer ?
#
loop_
_entity_poly.entity_id
_entity_poly.type
_entity_poly.pdbx_seq_one_letter_code
_entity_poly.pdbx_strand_id
1 'polypeptide(L)'
;MGFLINRMHHFLHQGNIFKDAATWNESTLLKRDHAWKKTWILDCVPSAFFNAFVSLVITSSVNGPVSSLVPMFRFIPVDHSSHQELNTVRQSLKAKLVEESIVPIETYSQQNVFYKPYEVGRLMPDFWRILDQAREQKVNLHNLQSLGKYILSSSFDNEEYDDILSFLGVEPVNNEWYAACIQSSNLVAGVLKDLYLEILLFFASNWSSKFECTNIKNVRLIKYVGVDRDESLCSIYECMNFSTVVSLSRDYLYVSWLSDSSREFRCAGNRFFMPTCTQEALFFSSKKVAIWNWLQVQVKVVFVNVYEYAIHIRNSLNNDRKLAVAFVRFLYHSLLKEHLSRGETDDLCDIMPLIDNYGDLTTKRQGVIVPANGSKWVELIVSNPWRGVDYIELGEENLRPGYFAGEFTSGEQLLEFLKTHVGASDIPDISPPDADIPAVAAPLTFQNVFLLLDWIRNLKYRGIRILNRFLKSIKEATISVIHAYLFTGNHFANGSVLVHIPLIDQKFYGDRINDYKDELKTIGVVFEYGEACEYIGNHLMFVVENSTLTRSQVLSVLNFIRFFKENVLPLDKFISRIKERRWLRTSCSDRSPVEFVLFDPEWRLASQISDIPFIDTDYFGEEILSLEEELKSLGVLIGFNGSFKLVGDNLKSPSRLTSLTAEAVLLILECMHHLGSPTKLVETLRGVKCFKTNIGYKSPGECFLFNSEWACMLQVFNGFPLIDHDFYGSIIFSYINQLRQIGVKVDFEEAVKVFAHSFRQQASSMTKENVLSFLSCYRQLKGTPHKFPPDLKKFLREEKWLRTRLGGV
;
A
#
# COMPACT_ATOMS: atom_id res chain seq x y z
N MET A 1 -49.17 -64.82 -76.72
CA MET A 1 -48.94 -64.56 -75.28
C MET A 1 -48.15 -65.68 -74.61
N GLY A 2 -48.62 -66.93 -74.59
CA GLY A 2 -47.86 -68.07 -74.00
C GLY A 2 -46.46 -68.32 -74.59
N PHE A 3 -46.26 -68.09 -75.90
CA PHE A 3 -44.95 -68.23 -76.56
C PHE A 3 -43.95 -67.11 -76.20
N LEU A 4 -44.45 -65.92 -75.84
CA LEU A 4 -43.65 -64.76 -75.43
C LEU A 4 -43.25 -64.87 -73.95
N ILE A 5 -44.15 -65.38 -73.11
CA ILE A 5 -43.89 -65.67 -71.71
C ILE A 5 -42.84 -66.79 -71.58
N ASN A 6 -42.94 -67.88 -72.36
CA ASN A 6 -41.92 -68.94 -72.37
C ASN A 6 -40.55 -68.49 -72.88
N ARG A 7 -40.48 -67.54 -73.83
CA ARG A 7 -39.18 -66.98 -74.27
C ARG A 7 -38.61 -65.99 -73.25
N MET A 8 -39.43 -65.16 -72.60
CA MET A 8 -38.96 -64.30 -71.49
C MET A 8 -38.46 -65.15 -70.31
N HIS A 9 -39.09 -66.28 -70.02
CA HIS A 9 -38.65 -67.24 -69.01
C HIS A 9 -37.29 -67.90 -69.36
N HIS A 10 -37.03 -68.15 -70.65
CA HIS A 10 -35.74 -68.66 -71.13
C HIS A 10 -34.65 -67.56 -71.17
N PHE A 11 -35.02 -66.30 -71.42
CA PHE A 11 -34.10 -65.15 -71.43
C PHE A 11 -33.73 -64.66 -70.01
N LEU A 12 -34.60 -64.86 -69.02
CA LEU A 12 -34.31 -64.58 -67.61
C LEU A 12 -33.24 -65.52 -67.01
N HIS A 13 -33.06 -66.73 -67.60
CA HIS A 13 -32.05 -67.69 -67.17
C HIS A 13 -30.63 -67.39 -67.68
N GLN A 14 -30.48 -66.52 -68.69
CA GLN A 14 -29.20 -66.02 -69.20
C GLN A 14 -29.19 -64.50 -69.00
N GLY A 15 -28.70 -64.06 -67.83
CA GLY A 15 -28.81 -62.68 -67.35
C GLY A 15 -28.15 -61.62 -68.23
N ASN A 16 -28.83 -61.18 -69.30
CA ASN A 16 -28.51 -60.00 -70.10
C ASN A 16 -29.69 -59.56 -70.99
N ILE A 17 -30.82 -59.14 -70.41
CA ILE A 17 -31.89 -58.53 -71.23
C ILE A 17 -31.49 -57.15 -71.77
N PHE A 18 -30.60 -56.41 -71.08
CA PHE A 18 -30.14 -55.08 -71.53
C PHE A 18 -28.76 -55.06 -72.19
N LYS A 19 -27.82 -55.93 -71.79
CA LYS A 19 -26.50 -56.01 -72.47
C LYS A 19 -26.60 -56.67 -73.84
N ASP A 20 -27.56 -57.59 -74.03
CA ASP A 20 -27.90 -58.12 -75.36
C ASP A 20 -29.07 -57.37 -76.03
N ALA A 21 -29.65 -56.34 -75.41
CA ALA A 21 -30.42 -55.33 -76.15
C ALA A 21 -29.50 -54.41 -76.97
N ALA A 22 -28.22 -54.28 -76.59
CA ALA A 22 -27.20 -53.69 -77.46
C ALA A 22 -26.81 -54.62 -78.63
N THR A 23 -27.15 -55.91 -78.57
CA THR A 23 -27.08 -56.88 -79.69
C THR A 23 -28.46 -57.28 -80.21
N TRP A 24 -29.54 -56.55 -79.86
CA TRP A 24 -30.63 -56.38 -80.81
C TRP A 24 -30.05 -55.54 -81.92
N ASN A 25 -29.49 -56.25 -82.89
CA ASN A 25 -29.15 -55.75 -84.21
C ASN A 25 -30.13 -54.61 -84.55
N GLU A 26 -29.60 -53.38 -84.65
CA GLU A 26 -30.27 -52.15 -85.05
C GLU A 26 -31.09 -52.32 -86.37
N SER A 27 -31.00 -53.50 -86.99
CA SER A 27 -31.61 -53.92 -88.23
C SER A 27 -32.86 -54.82 -88.13
N THR A 28 -33.32 -55.31 -86.97
CA THR A 28 -34.45 -56.29 -86.92
C THR A 28 -35.78 -55.80 -86.33
N LEU A 29 -35.82 -54.78 -85.48
CA LEU A 29 -37.11 -54.13 -85.08
C LEU A 29 -37.51 -52.96 -85.97
N LEU A 30 -36.56 -52.35 -86.68
CA LEU A 30 -36.75 -51.12 -87.46
C LEU A 30 -37.16 -51.35 -88.92
N LYS A 31 -37.25 -52.59 -89.40
CA LYS A 31 -37.50 -52.91 -90.82
C LYS A 31 -38.94 -53.28 -91.20
N ARG A 32 -39.94 -53.14 -90.32
CA ARG A 32 -41.35 -53.39 -90.69
C ARG A 32 -42.28 -52.28 -90.24
N ASP A 33 -42.82 -51.57 -91.24
CA ASP A 33 -43.81 -50.49 -91.18
C ASP A 33 -45.15 -50.89 -90.55
N HIS A 34 -45.19 -51.05 -89.23
CA HIS A 34 -46.45 -50.98 -88.50
C HIS A 34 -46.24 -50.19 -87.22
N ALA A 35 -46.37 -48.86 -87.31
CA ALA A 35 -46.33 -47.95 -86.17
C ALA A 35 -47.23 -48.43 -85.01
N TRP A 36 -48.44 -48.91 -85.32
CA TRP A 36 -49.36 -49.45 -84.30
C TRP A 36 -48.83 -50.70 -83.59
N LYS A 37 -48.03 -51.56 -84.27
CA LYS A 37 -47.44 -52.76 -83.67
C LYS A 37 -46.22 -52.45 -82.78
N LYS A 38 -45.51 -51.36 -83.06
CA LYS A 38 -44.37 -50.91 -82.26
C LYS A 38 -44.83 -50.29 -80.94
N THR A 39 -45.90 -49.49 -80.97
CA THR A 39 -46.44 -48.81 -79.78
C THR A 39 -47.04 -49.81 -78.78
N TRP A 40 -47.95 -50.72 -79.18
CA TRP A 40 -48.58 -51.64 -78.21
C TRP A 40 -47.60 -52.63 -77.53
N ILE A 41 -46.54 -53.07 -78.24
CA ILE A 41 -45.53 -53.95 -77.62
C ILE A 41 -44.78 -53.15 -76.57
N LEU A 42 -44.28 -51.97 -76.94
CA LEU A 42 -43.53 -51.11 -76.03
C LEU A 42 -44.39 -50.63 -74.85
N ASP A 43 -45.70 -50.43 -75.02
CA ASP A 43 -46.62 -50.10 -73.94
C ASP A 43 -46.80 -51.24 -72.92
N CYS A 44 -46.70 -52.49 -73.37
CA CYS A 44 -46.79 -53.68 -72.52
C CYS A 44 -45.48 -54.02 -71.78
N VAL A 45 -44.32 -53.61 -72.31
CA VAL A 45 -43.00 -53.94 -71.74
C VAL A 45 -42.84 -53.47 -70.29
N PRO A 46 -43.16 -52.21 -69.90
CA PRO A 46 -43.03 -51.74 -68.53
C PRO A 46 -43.78 -52.62 -67.53
N SER A 47 -45.02 -53.01 -67.83
CA SER A 47 -45.86 -53.80 -66.92
C SER A 47 -45.39 -55.26 -66.84
N ALA A 48 -44.98 -55.86 -67.96
CA ALA A 48 -44.46 -57.23 -67.98
C ALA A 48 -43.12 -57.34 -67.23
N PHE A 49 -42.21 -56.39 -67.46
CA PHE A 49 -40.94 -56.31 -66.73
C PHE A 49 -41.19 -56.05 -65.24
N PHE A 50 -42.03 -55.08 -64.90
CA PHE A 50 -42.36 -54.74 -63.51
C PHE A 50 -42.86 -55.96 -62.72
N ASN A 51 -43.87 -56.68 -63.25
CA ASN A 51 -44.41 -57.86 -62.58
C ASN A 51 -43.36 -58.97 -62.40
N ALA A 52 -42.52 -59.20 -63.42
CA ALA A 52 -41.45 -60.18 -63.35
C ALA A 52 -40.37 -59.78 -62.32
N PHE A 53 -39.98 -58.51 -62.32
CA PHE A 53 -38.98 -57.96 -61.41
C PHE A 53 -39.45 -57.97 -59.95
N VAL A 54 -40.67 -57.50 -59.68
CA VAL A 54 -41.26 -57.51 -58.32
C VAL A 54 -41.40 -58.93 -57.81
N SER A 55 -41.88 -59.86 -58.66
CA SER A 55 -41.95 -61.28 -58.29
C SER A 55 -40.57 -61.86 -57.99
N LEU A 56 -39.53 -61.48 -58.74
CA LEU A 56 -38.16 -61.92 -58.51
C LEU A 56 -37.62 -61.40 -57.17
N VAL A 57 -37.76 -60.09 -56.89
CA VAL A 57 -37.30 -59.45 -55.65
C VAL A 57 -38.03 -60.02 -54.43
N ILE A 58 -39.37 -60.12 -54.49
CA ILE A 58 -40.18 -60.61 -53.36
C ILE A 58 -39.96 -62.11 -53.14
N THR A 59 -39.92 -62.95 -54.19
CA THR A 59 -39.75 -64.41 -54.01
C THR A 59 -38.35 -64.76 -53.49
N SER A 60 -37.33 -64.02 -53.92
CA SER A 60 -35.95 -64.22 -53.47
C SER A 60 -35.71 -63.75 -52.03
N SER A 61 -36.57 -62.88 -51.51
CA SER A 61 -36.47 -62.35 -50.14
C SER A 61 -36.88 -63.33 -49.04
N VAL A 62 -37.56 -64.43 -49.40
CA VAL A 62 -38.19 -65.36 -48.44
C VAL A 62 -37.17 -66.23 -47.68
N ASN A 63 -35.96 -66.44 -48.21
CA ASN A 63 -34.99 -67.39 -47.63
C ASN A 63 -33.50 -66.96 -47.71
N GLY A 64 -33.16 -65.72 -48.09
CA GLY A 64 -31.77 -65.28 -48.32
C GLY A 64 -31.41 -63.90 -47.74
N PRO A 65 -30.11 -63.63 -47.47
CA PRO A 65 -29.65 -62.32 -47.01
C PRO A 65 -29.83 -61.25 -48.10
N VAL A 66 -30.04 -59.98 -47.71
CA VAL A 66 -30.23 -58.85 -48.65
C VAL A 66 -29.09 -58.76 -49.68
N SER A 67 -27.86 -59.11 -49.31
CA SER A 67 -26.70 -59.15 -50.21
C SER A 67 -26.87 -60.06 -51.44
N SER A 68 -27.71 -61.09 -51.35
CA SER A 68 -28.04 -61.98 -52.47
C SER A 68 -29.09 -61.40 -53.43
N LEU A 69 -29.86 -60.42 -52.95
CA LEU A 69 -30.97 -59.78 -53.66
C LEU A 69 -30.53 -58.52 -54.40
N VAL A 70 -29.57 -57.76 -53.84
CA VAL A 70 -29.02 -56.52 -54.43
C VAL A 70 -28.54 -56.68 -55.88
N PRO A 71 -27.85 -57.76 -56.30
CA PRO A 71 -27.45 -57.94 -57.69
C PRO A 71 -28.60 -57.96 -58.71
N MET A 72 -29.82 -58.30 -58.28
CA MET A 72 -31.01 -58.33 -59.15
C MET A 72 -31.41 -56.94 -59.62
N PHE A 73 -31.06 -55.89 -58.86
CA PHE A 73 -31.36 -54.51 -59.24
C PHE A 73 -30.63 -54.07 -60.51
N ARG A 74 -29.54 -54.75 -60.90
CA ARG A 74 -28.81 -54.49 -62.16
C ARG A 74 -29.65 -54.70 -63.42
N PHE A 75 -30.79 -55.39 -63.31
CA PHE A 75 -31.70 -55.55 -64.43
C PHE A 75 -32.52 -54.28 -64.75
N ILE A 76 -32.50 -53.27 -63.86
CA ILE A 76 -33.20 -52.00 -64.08
C ILE A 76 -32.47 -51.21 -65.18
N PRO A 77 -33.17 -50.77 -66.24
CA PRO A 77 -32.56 -49.98 -67.31
C PRO A 77 -32.36 -48.53 -66.91
N VAL A 78 -31.20 -48.25 -66.32
CA VAL A 78 -30.84 -46.91 -65.85
C VAL A 78 -30.35 -46.00 -66.98
N ASP A 79 -29.67 -46.55 -67.98
CA ASP A 79 -29.02 -45.77 -69.04
C ASP A 79 -30.02 -45.12 -70.00
N HIS A 80 -29.64 -43.95 -70.51
CA HIS A 80 -30.40 -43.27 -71.56
C HIS A 80 -30.18 -43.97 -72.91
N SER A 81 -31.26 -44.11 -73.68
CA SER A 81 -31.19 -44.61 -75.06
C SER A 81 -31.15 -43.44 -76.04
N SER A 82 -30.52 -43.65 -77.21
CA SER A 82 -30.61 -42.75 -78.37
C SER A 82 -32.03 -42.70 -78.97
N HIS A 83 -32.91 -43.65 -78.62
CA HIS A 83 -34.29 -43.72 -79.10
C HIS A 83 -35.29 -43.17 -78.08
N GLN A 84 -36.14 -42.25 -78.52
CA GLN A 84 -37.13 -41.58 -77.66
C GLN A 84 -38.16 -42.56 -77.09
N GLU A 85 -38.62 -43.54 -77.87
CA GLU A 85 -39.63 -44.49 -77.43
C GLU A 85 -39.12 -45.40 -76.31
N LEU A 86 -37.84 -45.78 -76.33
CA LEU A 86 -37.23 -46.55 -75.24
C LEU A 86 -37.06 -45.70 -73.97
N ASN A 87 -36.78 -44.41 -74.12
CA ASN A 87 -36.80 -43.48 -72.99
C ASN A 87 -38.21 -43.32 -72.39
N THR A 88 -39.27 -43.32 -73.21
CA THR A 88 -40.66 -43.33 -72.73
C THR A 88 -40.98 -44.61 -71.95
N VAL A 89 -40.54 -45.77 -72.44
CA VAL A 89 -40.65 -47.06 -71.73
C VAL A 89 -39.89 -47.03 -70.40
N ARG A 90 -38.65 -46.52 -70.39
CA ARG A 90 -37.83 -46.35 -69.18
C ARG A 90 -38.51 -45.45 -68.15
N GLN A 91 -39.09 -44.32 -68.55
CA GLN A 91 -39.82 -43.42 -67.64
C GLN A 91 -41.13 -44.05 -67.13
N SER A 92 -41.86 -44.77 -67.99
CA SER A 92 -43.05 -45.53 -67.59
C SER A 92 -42.72 -46.64 -66.57
N LEU A 93 -41.59 -47.32 -66.77
CA LEU A 93 -41.07 -48.29 -65.80
C LEU A 93 -40.64 -47.63 -64.49
N LYS A 94 -39.92 -46.51 -64.55
CA LYS A 94 -39.55 -45.71 -63.36
C LYS A 94 -40.77 -45.35 -62.54
N ALA A 95 -41.82 -44.81 -63.18
CA ALA A 95 -43.05 -44.41 -62.50
C ALA A 95 -43.74 -45.58 -61.76
N LYS A 96 -43.63 -46.81 -62.28
CA LYS A 96 -44.15 -48.02 -61.61
C LYS A 96 -43.24 -48.48 -60.46
N LEU A 97 -41.93 -48.46 -60.64
CA LEU A 97 -40.96 -48.92 -59.63
C LEU A 97 -40.89 -48.00 -58.41
N VAL A 98 -41.05 -46.69 -58.59
CA VAL A 98 -40.99 -45.71 -57.48
C VAL A 98 -42.20 -45.80 -56.54
N GLU A 99 -43.32 -46.34 -57.02
CA GLU A 99 -44.53 -46.51 -56.22
C GLU A 99 -44.63 -47.86 -55.51
N GLU A 100 -43.72 -48.79 -55.79
CA GLU A 100 -43.75 -50.15 -55.23
C GLU A 100 -42.74 -50.31 -54.09
N SER A 101 -43.08 -51.12 -53.09
CA SER A 101 -42.21 -51.39 -51.94
C SER A 101 -41.16 -52.45 -52.28
N ILE A 102 -40.13 -52.04 -53.02
CA ILE A 102 -39.07 -52.92 -53.53
C ILE A 102 -37.72 -52.70 -52.88
N VAL A 103 -37.48 -51.56 -52.21
CA VAL A 103 -36.14 -51.21 -51.72
C VAL A 103 -35.92 -51.84 -50.34
N PRO A 104 -34.89 -52.70 -50.18
CA PRO A 104 -34.61 -53.32 -48.90
C PRO A 104 -34.00 -52.31 -47.93
N ILE A 105 -34.54 -52.27 -46.71
CA ILE A 105 -34.02 -51.44 -45.64
C ILE A 105 -33.14 -52.24 -44.69
N GLU A 106 -32.26 -51.56 -43.96
CA GLU A 106 -31.47 -52.20 -42.92
C GLU A 106 -32.38 -52.55 -41.73
N THR A 107 -32.62 -53.84 -41.57
CA THR A 107 -33.37 -54.40 -40.44
C THR A 107 -32.46 -55.28 -39.62
N TYR A 108 -32.35 -55.00 -38.33
CA TYR A 108 -31.62 -55.83 -37.37
C TYR A 108 -32.42 -57.07 -36.92
N SER A 109 -33.30 -57.57 -37.79
CA SER A 109 -34.15 -58.76 -37.65
C SER A 109 -33.95 -59.71 -38.84
N GLN A 110 -34.27 -61.00 -38.68
CA GLN A 110 -34.10 -62.01 -39.73
C GLN A 110 -35.05 -61.85 -40.94
N GLN A 111 -36.03 -60.95 -40.85
CA GLN A 111 -36.98 -60.69 -41.94
C GLN A 111 -36.57 -59.46 -42.73
N ASN A 112 -36.48 -59.61 -44.05
CA ASN A 112 -36.26 -58.52 -44.99
C ASN A 112 -37.52 -57.67 -45.10
N VAL A 113 -37.41 -56.37 -44.84
CA VAL A 113 -38.52 -55.41 -44.99
C VAL A 113 -38.21 -54.48 -46.15
N PHE A 114 -39.23 -54.22 -46.98
CA PHE A 114 -39.11 -53.39 -48.18
C PHE A 114 -40.02 -52.17 -48.08
N TYR A 115 -39.53 -51.04 -48.60
CA TYR A 115 -40.26 -49.77 -48.66
C TYR A 115 -40.14 -49.15 -50.05
N LYS A 116 -40.97 -48.11 -50.28
CA LYS A 116 -40.90 -47.36 -51.52
C LYS A 116 -39.61 -46.54 -51.59
N PRO A 117 -38.97 -46.39 -52.76
CA PRO A 117 -37.71 -45.67 -52.89
C PRO A 117 -37.66 -44.29 -52.22
N TYR A 118 -38.73 -43.49 -52.28
CA TYR A 118 -38.77 -42.15 -51.71
C TYR A 118 -38.87 -42.12 -50.16
N GLU A 119 -39.26 -43.24 -49.54
CA GLU A 119 -39.33 -43.40 -48.08
C GLU A 119 -37.99 -43.85 -47.48
N VAL A 120 -37.07 -44.30 -48.35
CA VAL A 120 -35.76 -44.82 -47.97
C VAL A 120 -34.70 -43.74 -48.15
N GLY A 121 -33.74 -43.70 -47.22
CA GLY A 121 -32.63 -42.77 -47.21
C GLY A 121 -31.28 -43.49 -47.17
N ARG A 122 -30.32 -42.91 -47.89
CA ARG A 122 -28.91 -43.35 -47.87
C ARG A 122 -28.13 -42.69 -46.73
N LEU A 123 -27.16 -43.40 -46.16
CA LEU A 123 -26.27 -42.84 -45.13
C LEU A 123 -24.90 -42.51 -45.71
N MET A 124 -24.17 -41.66 -44.98
CA MET A 124 -22.76 -41.43 -45.30
C MET A 124 -21.93 -42.69 -44.99
N PRO A 125 -21.01 -43.10 -45.88
CA PRO A 125 -20.20 -44.30 -45.69
C PRO A 125 -19.44 -44.34 -44.35
N ASP A 126 -18.89 -43.21 -43.91
CA ASP A 126 -18.20 -43.13 -42.61
C ASP A 126 -19.14 -43.40 -41.42
N PHE A 127 -20.42 -43.05 -41.53
CA PHE A 127 -21.40 -43.28 -40.48
C PHE A 127 -21.90 -44.72 -40.46
N TRP A 128 -21.93 -45.40 -41.62
CA TRP A 128 -22.18 -46.84 -41.68
C TRP A 128 -21.17 -47.61 -40.84
N ARG A 129 -19.87 -47.29 -40.99
CA ARG A 129 -18.81 -47.91 -40.17
C ARG A 129 -19.06 -47.73 -38.67
N ILE A 130 -19.51 -46.54 -38.27
CA ILE A 130 -19.83 -46.24 -36.86
C ILE A 130 -20.98 -47.11 -36.36
N LEU A 131 -22.07 -47.26 -37.13
CA LEU A 131 -23.22 -48.08 -36.73
C LEU A 131 -22.88 -49.57 -36.66
N ASP A 132 -22.08 -50.08 -37.60
CA ASP A 132 -21.63 -51.47 -37.59
C ASP A 132 -20.77 -51.78 -36.36
N GLN A 133 -19.82 -50.91 -36.03
CA GLN A 133 -18.97 -51.06 -34.84
C GLN A 133 -19.77 -50.88 -33.54
N ALA A 134 -20.75 -49.97 -33.51
CA ALA A 134 -21.63 -49.81 -32.36
C ALA A 134 -22.48 -51.06 -32.10
N ARG A 135 -22.91 -51.74 -33.18
CA ARG A 135 -23.61 -53.02 -33.10
C ARG A 135 -22.72 -54.12 -32.53
N GLU A 136 -21.46 -54.21 -32.97
CA GLU A 136 -20.48 -55.14 -32.39
C GLU A 136 -20.30 -54.92 -30.87
N GLN A 137 -20.41 -53.67 -30.43
CA GLN A 137 -20.41 -53.25 -29.03
C GLN A 137 -21.77 -53.40 -28.32
N LYS A 138 -22.77 -54.02 -28.97
CA LYS A 138 -24.12 -54.31 -28.46
C LYS A 138 -24.94 -53.05 -28.10
N VAL A 139 -24.70 -51.93 -28.77
CA VAL A 139 -25.54 -50.73 -28.64
C VAL A 139 -26.90 -50.98 -29.30
N ASN A 140 -27.99 -50.54 -28.65
CA ASN A 140 -29.34 -50.73 -29.17
C ASN A 140 -29.66 -49.72 -30.28
N LEU A 141 -29.85 -50.21 -31.51
CA LEU A 141 -30.18 -49.42 -32.71
C LEU A 141 -31.62 -49.64 -33.21
N HIS A 142 -32.51 -50.24 -32.41
CA HIS A 142 -33.87 -50.56 -32.85
C HIS A 142 -34.74 -49.31 -33.11
N ASN A 143 -34.37 -48.16 -32.54
CA ASN A 143 -35.12 -46.91 -32.69
C ASN A 143 -34.92 -46.20 -34.03
N LEU A 144 -33.99 -46.65 -34.88
CA LEU A 144 -33.68 -45.99 -36.16
C LEU A 144 -34.88 -45.94 -37.13
N GLN A 145 -35.79 -46.90 -37.03
CA GLN A 145 -37.00 -46.98 -37.87
C GLN A 145 -38.03 -45.89 -37.53
N SER A 146 -37.91 -45.23 -36.37
CA SER A 146 -38.84 -44.20 -35.92
C SER A 146 -38.48 -42.77 -36.38
N LEU A 147 -37.38 -42.61 -37.12
CA LEU A 147 -36.77 -41.32 -37.48
C LEU A 147 -37.28 -40.72 -38.81
N GLY A 148 -38.41 -41.21 -39.33
CA GLY A 148 -39.11 -40.65 -40.50
C GLY A 148 -38.69 -41.23 -41.86
N LYS A 149 -37.38 -41.34 -42.15
CA LYS A 149 -36.88 -42.10 -43.32
C LYS A 149 -36.32 -43.44 -42.87
N TYR A 150 -36.64 -44.50 -43.61
CA TYR A 150 -36.03 -45.82 -43.39
C TYR A 150 -34.63 -45.85 -44.00
N ILE A 151 -33.70 -46.55 -43.36
CA ILE A 151 -32.32 -46.60 -43.82
C ILE A 151 -32.15 -47.73 -44.84
N LEU A 152 -31.55 -47.43 -45.99
CA LEU A 152 -31.21 -48.40 -47.01
C LEU A 152 -30.36 -49.53 -46.42
N SER A 153 -30.49 -50.78 -46.89
CA SER A 153 -29.59 -51.82 -46.41
C SER A 153 -28.13 -51.47 -46.72
N SER A 154 -27.24 -51.70 -45.75
CA SER A 154 -25.78 -51.55 -45.86
C SER A 154 -25.20 -52.28 -47.07
N SER A 155 -25.79 -53.42 -47.45
CA SER A 155 -25.39 -54.21 -48.62
C SER A 155 -25.77 -53.58 -49.97
N PHE A 156 -26.73 -52.65 -49.98
CA PHE A 156 -27.19 -51.94 -51.17
C PHE A 156 -26.65 -50.51 -51.27
N ASP A 157 -26.27 -49.90 -50.15
CA ASP A 157 -25.72 -48.53 -50.08
C ASP A 157 -24.22 -48.50 -50.45
N ASN A 158 -23.89 -48.81 -51.71
CA ASN A 158 -22.53 -48.84 -52.25
C ASN A 158 -22.47 -48.14 -53.62
N GLU A 159 -21.30 -47.58 -53.96
CA GLU A 159 -21.02 -46.83 -55.20
C GLU A 159 -21.40 -47.61 -56.47
N GLU A 160 -21.27 -48.95 -56.46
CA GLU A 160 -21.66 -49.80 -57.59
C GLU A 160 -23.14 -49.65 -57.99
N TYR A 161 -24.00 -49.26 -57.05
CA TYR A 161 -25.45 -49.14 -57.26
C TYR A 161 -25.93 -47.69 -57.32
N ASP A 162 -25.04 -46.70 -57.33
CA ASP A 162 -25.38 -45.28 -57.29
C ASP A 162 -26.30 -44.85 -58.44
N ASP A 163 -26.00 -45.31 -59.67
CA ASP A 163 -26.81 -45.00 -60.85
C ASP A 163 -28.24 -45.56 -60.69
N ILE A 164 -28.38 -46.75 -60.11
CA ILE A 164 -29.67 -47.40 -59.88
C ILE A 164 -30.46 -46.69 -58.78
N LEU A 165 -29.80 -46.37 -57.66
CA LEU A 165 -30.44 -45.65 -56.55
C LEU A 165 -30.86 -44.24 -56.97
N SER A 166 -30.03 -43.56 -57.76
CA SER A 166 -30.35 -42.26 -58.38
C SER A 166 -31.53 -42.38 -59.35
N PHE A 167 -31.58 -43.43 -60.16
CA PHE A 167 -32.71 -43.70 -61.05
C PHE A 167 -34.02 -43.92 -60.29
N LEU A 168 -33.99 -44.65 -59.18
CA LEU A 168 -35.13 -44.89 -58.29
C LEU A 168 -35.48 -43.68 -57.41
N GLY A 169 -34.61 -42.66 -57.34
CA GLY A 169 -34.84 -41.46 -56.52
C GLY A 169 -34.59 -41.67 -55.03
N VAL A 170 -33.74 -42.63 -54.66
CA VAL A 170 -33.32 -42.83 -53.26
C VAL A 170 -32.26 -41.79 -52.91
N GLU A 171 -32.68 -40.77 -52.16
CA GLU A 171 -31.81 -39.67 -51.76
C GLU A 171 -31.10 -39.94 -50.41
N PRO A 172 -29.96 -39.28 -50.15
CA PRO A 172 -29.39 -39.26 -48.80
C PRO A 172 -30.40 -38.78 -47.74
N VAL A 173 -30.25 -39.27 -46.51
CA VAL A 173 -31.01 -38.70 -45.38
C VAL A 173 -30.62 -37.24 -45.16
N ASN A 174 -31.54 -36.46 -44.60
CA ASN A 174 -31.23 -35.09 -44.21
C ASN A 174 -30.20 -35.07 -43.07
N ASN A 175 -29.46 -33.96 -42.93
CA ASN A 175 -28.42 -33.88 -41.90
C ASN A 175 -28.98 -33.94 -40.46
N GLU A 176 -30.26 -33.58 -40.27
CA GLU A 176 -30.96 -33.68 -38.97
C GLU A 176 -31.19 -35.12 -38.52
N TRP A 177 -31.29 -36.06 -39.45
CA TRP A 177 -31.47 -37.47 -39.15
C TRP A 177 -30.31 -38.01 -38.30
N TYR A 178 -29.07 -37.58 -38.57
CA TYR A 178 -27.91 -37.98 -37.79
C TYR A 178 -28.01 -37.48 -36.34
N ALA A 179 -28.48 -36.25 -36.12
CA ALA A 179 -28.69 -35.72 -34.77
C ALA A 179 -29.76 -36.52 -34.02
N ALA A 180 -30.88 -36.82 -34.68
CA ALA A 180 -31.95 -37.62 -34.11
C ALA A 180 -31.53 -39.09 -33.84
N CYS A 181 -30.66 -39.66 -34.68
CA CYS A 181 -30.07 -40.98 -34.50
C CYS A 181 -29.23 -41.07 -33.23
N ILE A 182 -28.30 -40.13 -33.03
CA ILE A 182 -27.47 -40.06 -31.82
C ILE A 182 -28.34 -39.96 -30.57
N GLN A 183 -29.37 -39.10 -30.61
CA GLN A 183 -30.24 -38.84 -29.47
C GLN A 183 -31.14 -40.05 -29.14
N SER A 184 -31.70 -40.73 -30.14
CA SER A 184 -32.66 -41.83 -29.95
C SER A 184 -32.00 -43.17 -29.59
N SER A 185 -30.74 -43.37 -29.99
CA SER A 185 -30.03 -44.64 -29.80
C SER A 185 -29.09 -44.63 -28.59
N ASN A 186 -29.01 -43.51 -27.87
CA ASN A 186 -28.03 -43.28 -26.80
C ASN A 186 -26.60 -43.68 -27.21
N LEU A 187 -26.27 -43.46 -28.49
CA LEU A 187 -25.10 -44.04 -29.14
C LEU A 187 -23.82 -43.65 -28.41
N VAL A 188 -23.72 -42.38 -28.00
CA VAL A 188 -22.52 -41.80 -27.38
C VAL A 188 -22.24 -42.41 -26.00
N ALA A 189 -23.26 -42.67 -25.19
CA ALA A 189 -23.08 -43.28 -23.87
C ALA A 189 -22.76 -44.78 -23.97
N GLY A 190 -23.31 -45.47 -24.98
CA GLY A 190 -23.17 -46.92 -25.12
C GLY A 190 -21.87 -47.41 -25.75
N VAL A 191 -21.09 -46.53 -26.37
CA VAL A 191 -19.85 -46.91 -27.08
C VAL A 191 -18.59 -46.72 -26.25
N LEU A 192 -17.61 -47.60 -26.51
CA LEU A 192 -16.24 -47.53 -26.00
C LEU A 192 -15.48 -46.34 -26.60
N LYS A 193 -14.39 -45.96 -25.90
CA LYS A 193 -13.60 -44.75 -26.19
C LYS A 193 -13.13 -44.63 -27.65
N ASP A 194 -12.68 -45.71 -28.27
CA ASP A 194 -12.15 -45.65 -29.64
C ASP A 194 -13.23 -45.31 -30.67
N LEU A 195 -14.41 -45.93 -30.52
CA LEU A 195 -15.58 -45.64 -31.36
C LEU A 195 -16.16 -44.25 -31.06
N TYR A 196 -16.13 -43.81 -29.80
CA TYR A 196 -16.49 -42.43 -29.45
C TYR A 196 -15.62 -41.40 -30.19
N LEU A 197 -14.32 -41.62 -30.31
CA LEU A 197 -13.44 -40.74 -31.10
C LEU A 197 -13.77 -40.77 -32.60
N GLU A 198 -14.24 -41.90 -33.14
CA GLU A 198 -14.72 -41.96 -34.53
C GLU A 198 -16.00 -41.13 -34.73
N ILE A 199 -16.93 -41.18 -33.77
CA ILE A 199 -18.14 -40.34 -33.78
C ILE A 199 -17.75 -38.86 -33.75
N LEU A 200 -16.83 -38.46 -32.86
CA LEU A 200 -16.36 -37.07 -32.81
C LEU A 200 -15.67 -36.66 -34.11
N LEU A 201 -14.86 -37.54 -34.70
CA LEU A 201 -14.22 -37.26 -35.99
C LEU A 201 -15.26 -37.08 -37.11
N PHE A 202 -16.29 -37.93 -37.16
CA PHE A 202 -17.34 -37.82 -38.17
C PHE A 202 -18.01 -36.45 -38.15
N PHE A 203 -18.35 -35.94 -36.97
CA PHE A 203 -18.90 -34.59 -36.81
C PHE A 203 -17.87 -33.51 -37.12
N ALA A 204 -16.63 -33.67 -36.67
CA ALA A 204 -15.55 -32.71 -36.93
C ALA A 204 -15.27 -32.53 -38.43
N SER A 205 -15.16 -33.63 -39.18
CA SER A 205 -14.86 -33.63 -40.62
C SER A 205 -15.99 -33.08 -41.48
N ASN A 206 -17.22 -33.12 -40.99
CA ASN A 206 -18.42 -32.71 -41.74
C ASN A 206 -19.12 -31.47 -41.16
N TRP A 207 -18.48 -30.78 -40.21
CA TRP A 207 -19.13 -29.72 -39.43
C TRP A 207 -19.64 -28.56 -40.30
N SER A 208 -18.73 -27.85 -40.95
CA SER A 208 -19.05 -26.64 -41.72
C SER A 208 -19.89 -26.93 -42.97
N SER A 209 -19.76 -28.12 -43.55
CA SER A 209 -20.50 -28.47 -44.77
C SER A 209 -21.91 -29.00 -44.50
N LYS A 210 -22.15 -29.64 -43.35
CA LYS A 210 -23.41 -30.38 -43.11
C LYS A 210 -24.09 -30.10 -41.78
N PHE A 211 -23.33 -29.90 -40.70
CA PHE A 211 -23.88 -29.98 -39.34
C PHE A 211 -24.00 -28.64 -38.61
N GLU A 212 -23.31 -27.59 -39.07
CA GLU A 212 -23.27 -26.29 -38.40
C GLU A 212 -24.67 -25.68 -38.18
N CYS A 213 -25.58 -25.85 -39.15
CA CYS A 213 -26.94 -25.31 -39.09
C CYS A 213 -27.99 -26.35 -38.62
N THR A 214 -27.57 -27.44 -37.98
CA THR A 214 -28.46 -28.53 -37.55
C THR A 214 -28.71 -28.57 -36.05
N ASN A 215 -29.71 -29.34 -35.62
CA ASN A 215 -30.06 -29.53 -34.21
C ASN A 215 -29.03 -30.36 -33.42
N ILE A 216 -27.96 -30.87 -34.05
CA ILE A 216 -26.88 -31.59 -33.36
C ILE A 216 -26.29 -30.78 -32.20
N LYS A 217 -26.34 -29.43 -32.28
CA LYS A 217 -25.84 -28.54 -31.23
C LYS A 217 -26.55 -28.77 -29.89
N ASN A 218 -27.82 -29.19 -29.92
CA ASN A 218 -28.64 -29.45 -28.74
C ASN A 218 -28.58 -30.91 -28.26
N VAL A 219 -27.93 -31.80 -29.04
CA VAL A 219 -27.78 -33.21 -28.69
C VAL A 219 -26.62 -33.38 -27.71
N ARG A 220 -26.81 -34.24 -26.70
CA ARG A 220 -25.80 -34.58 -25.69
C ARG A 220 -24.69 -35.44 -26.29
N LEU A 221 -23.64 -34.79 -26.78
CA LEU A 221 -22.54 -35.41 -27.52
C LEU A 221 -21.22 -35.44 -26.73
N ILE A 222 -20.98 -34.46 -25.85
CA ILE A 222 -19.67 -34.25 -25.23
C ILE A 222 -19.62 -34.90 -23.85
N LYS A 223 -18.74 -35.89 -23.69
CA LYS A 223 -18.45 -36.56 -22.41
C LYS A 223 -17.68 -35.68 -21.45
N TYR A 224 -18.10 -35.67 -20.18
CA TYR A 224 -17.38 -35.09 -19.05
C TYR A 224 -17.60 -35.93 -17.78
N VAL A 225 -16.71 -35.78 -16.80
CA VAL A 225 -16.82 -36.44 -15.49
C VAL A 225 -17.45 -35.47 -14.50
N GLY A 226 -18.57 -35.89 -13.90
CA GLY A 226 -19.28 -35.11 -12.88
C GLY A 226 -18.65 -35.22 -11.48
N VAL A 227 -19.23 -34.49 -10.52
CA VAL A 227 -18.76 -34.47 -9.12
C VAL A 227 -18.83 -35.86 -8.48
N ASP A 228 -19.86 -36.65 -8.83
CA ASP A 228 -20.10 -37.99 -8.28
C ASP A 228 -19.24 -39.10 -8.93
N ARG A 229 -18.26 -38.72 -9.76
CA ARG A 229 -17.41 -39.61 -10.59
C ARG A 229 -18.12 -40.32 -11.74
N ASP A 230 -19.40 -40.03 -11.95
CA ASP A 230 -20.15 -40.58 -13.08
C ASP A 230 -19.85 -39.83 -14.37
N GLU A 231 -19.67 -40.58 -15.46
CA GLU A 231 -19.58 -40.03 -16.81
C GLU A 231 -20.95 -39.48 -17.22
N SER A 232 -20.97 -38.19 -17.56
CA SER A 232 -22.16 -37.47 -18.00
C SER A 232 -21.93 -36.90 -19.40
N LEU A 233 -23.04 -36.53 -20.06
CA LEU A 233 -23.03 -35.96 -21.39
C LEU A 233 -23.64 -34.56 -21.38
N CYS A 234 -22.97 -33.62 -22.04
CA CYS A 234 -23.50 -32.29 -22.32
C CYS A 234 -23.59 -32.04 -23.83
N SER A 235 -24.44 -31.10 -24.19
CA SER A 235 -24.62 -30.64 -25.55
C SER A 235 -23.55 -29.61 -25.94
N ILE A 236 -23.37 -29.43 -27.25
CA ILE A 236 -22.46 -28.42 -27.78
C ILE A 236 -22.93 -27.01 -27.40
N TYR A 237 -24.25 -26.79 -27.36
CA TYR A 237 -24.85 -25.53 -26.94
C TYR A 237 -24.52 -25.18 -25.48
N GLU A 238 -24.55 -26.18 -24.58
CA GLU A 238 -24.17 -26.00 -23.18
C GLU A 238 -22.70 -25.56 -23.03
N CYS A 239 -21.79 -26.12 -23.85
CA CYS A 239 -20.39 -25.73 -23.91
C CYS A 239 -20.20 -24.31 -24.49
N MET A 240 -20.88 -23.99 -25.60
CA MET A 240 -20.79 -22.68 -26.26
C MET A 240 -21.24 -21.52 -25.36
N ASN A 241 -22.26 -21.76 -24.53
CA ASN A 241 -22.78 -20.77 -23.58
C ASN A 241 -22.08 -20.79 -22.21
N PHE A 242 -21.03 -21.61 -22.04
CA PHE A 242 -20.28 -21.76 -20.80
C PHE A 242 -21.14 -22.18 -19.59
N SER A 243 -22.29 -22.82 -19.84
CA SER A 243 -23.11 -23.42 -18.77
C SER A 243 -22.43 -24.65 -18.17
N THR A 244 -21.78 -25.44 -19.03
CA THR A 244 -20.92 -26.57 -18.69
C THR A 244 -19.59 -26.36 -19.39
N VAL A 245 -18.54 -26.06 -18.63
CA VAL A 245 -17.21 -25.80 -19.20
C VAL A 245 -16.41 -27.09 -19.16
N VAL A 246 -16.39 -27.80 -20.29
CA VAL A 246 -15.56 -29.01 -20.46
C VAL A 246 -14.13 -28.59 -20.81
N SER A 247 -13.18 -29.18 -20.10
CA SER A 247 -11.75 -28.94 -20.26
C SER A 247 -11.00 -30.22 -20.67
N LEU A 248 -9.92 -30.04 -21.41
CA LEU A 248 -8.91 -31.06 -21.69
C LEU A 248 -7.53 -30.57 -21.25
N SER A 249 -6.67 -31.50 -20.87
CA SER A 249 -5.25 -31.21 -20.67
C SER A 249 -4.57 -30.92 -22.01
N ARG A 250 -3.67 -29.94 -22.05
CA ARG A 250 -2.76 -29.72 -23.19
C ARG A 250 -1.69 -30.80 -23.30
N ASP A 251 -1.29 -31.35 -22.16
CA ASP A 251 -0.25 -32.36 -22.05
C ASP A 251 -0.82 -33.67 -21.48
N TYR A 252 -0.46 -34.78 -22.09
CA TYR A 252 -0.83 -36.12 -21.63
C TYR A 252 -0.41 -36.36 -20.17
N LEU A 253 0.78 -35.86 -19.76
CA LEU A 253 1.34 -36.12 -18.43
C LEU A 253 0.46 -35.58 -17.29
N TYR A 254 -0.35 -34.55 -17.55
CA TYR A 254 -1.16 -33.89 -16.53
C TYR A 254 -2.63 -34.28 -16.55
N VAL A 255 -3.05 -35.19 -17.43
CA VAL A 255 -4.47 -35.58 -17.58
C VAL A 255 -5.06 -36.10 -16.28
N SER A 256 -4.39 -37.06 -15.62
CA SER A 256 -4.84 -37.63 -14.35
C SER A 256 -4.84 -36.58 -13.24
N TRP A 257 -3.75 -35.82 -13.12
CA TRP A 257 -3.60 -34.77 -12.11
C TRP A 257 -4.69 -33.71 -12.18
N LEU A 258 -4.99 -33.19 -13.38
CA LEU A 258 -6.03 -32.18 -13.59
C LEU A 258 -7.43 -32.73 -13.32
N SER A 259 -7.70 -33.97 -13.74
CA SER A 259 -8.97 -34.66 -13.51
C SER A 259 -9.22 -34.88 -12.00
N ASP A 260 -8.22 -35.38 -11.28
CA ASP A 260 -8.29 -35.57 -9.83
C ASP A 260 -8.38 -34.24 -9.08
N SER A 261 -7.64 -33.22 -9.52
CA SER A 261 -7.71 -31.87 -8.95
C SER A 261 -9.10 -31.25 -9.12
N SER A 262 -9.72 -31.40 -10.30
CA SER A 262 -11.09 -30.93 -10.55
C SER A 262 -12.10 -31.53 -9.60
N ARG A 263 -11.92 -32.81 -9.23
CA ARG A 263 -12.75 -33.49 -8.24
C ARG A 263 -12.55 -32.94 -6.83
N GLU A 264 -11.31 -32.71 -6.40
CA GLU A 264 -11.04 -32.08 -5.09
C GLU A 264 -11.65 -30.68 -4.99
N PHE A 265 -11.67 -29.95 -6.11
CA PHE A 265 -12.34 -28.66 -6.22
C PHE A 265 -13.86 -28.75 -6.47
N ARG A 266 -14.47 -29.94 -6.44
CA ARG A 266 -15.91 -30.15 -6.65
C ARG A 266 -16.42 -29.52 -7.96
N CYS A 267 -15.59 -29.57 -9.01
CA CYS A 267 -15.87 -28.98 -10.32
C CYS A 267 -16.24 -27.48 -10.24
N ALA A 268 -15.55 -26.74 -9.36
CA ALA A 268 -15.79 -25.33 -9.09
C ALA A 268 -15.92 -24.47 -10.36
N GLY A 269 -16.97 -23.65 -10.41
CA GLY A 269 -17.27 -22.80 -11.57
C GLY A 269 -17.84 -23.57 -12.77
N ASN A 270 -18.51 -24.71 -12.54
CA ASN A 270 -19.02 -25.61 -13.58
C ASN A 270 -17.93 -26.06 -14.57
N ARG A 271 -16.71 -26.27 -14.05
CA ARG A 271 -15.55 -26.69 -14.83
C ARG A 271 -15.31 -28.17 -14.64
N PHE A 272 -15.50 -28.93 -15.71
CA PHE A 272 -15.39 -30.38 -15.73
C PHE A 272 -14.28 -30.81 -16.68
N PHE A 273 -13.77 -32.02 -16.51
CA PHE A 273 -12.83 -32.61 -17.47
C PHE A 273 -13.49 -33.72 -18.27
N MET A 274 -13.08 -33.86 -19.52
CA MET A 274 -13.40 -35.04 -20.33
C MET A 274 -12.84 -36.30 -19.65
N PRO A 275 -13.47 -37.48 -19.73
CA PRO A 275 -12.97 -38.68 -19.07
C PRO A 275 -11.51 -38.97 -19.39
N THR A 276 -10.73 -39.32 -18.37
CA THR A 276 -9.28 -39.55 -18.47
C THR A 276 -8.95 -40.55 -19.59
N CYS A 277 -9.67 -41.67 -19.64
CA CYS A 277 -9.51 -42.69 -20.68
C CYS A 277 -9.75 -42.18 -22.11
N THR A 278 -10.64 -41.19 -22.27
CA THR A 278 -10.97 -40.57 -23.56
C THR A 278 -9.88 -39.58 -23.96
N GLN A 279 -9.40 -38.76 -23.02
CA GLN A 279 -8.29 -37.85 -23.25
C GLN A 279 -7.04 -38.63 -23.67
N GLU A 280 -6.69 -39.69 -22.94
CA GLU A 280 -5.57 -40.58 -23.27
C GLU A 280 -5.69 -41.16 -24.68
N ALA A 281 -6.84 -41.75 -25.02
CA ALA A 281 -7.07 -42.30 -26.36
C ALA A 281 -6.93 -41.22 -27.46
N LEU A 282 -7.38 -39.99 -27.18
CA LEU A 282 -7.28 -38.87 -28.11
C LEU A 282 -5.82 -38.42 -28.30
N PHE A 283 -4.97 -38.49 -27.26
CA PHE A 283 -3.54 -38.16 -27.37
C PHE A 283 -2.79 -39.11 -28.30
N PHE A 284 -3.13 -40.40 -28.30
CA PHE A 284 -2.50 -41.42 -29.13
C PHE A 284 -3.19 -41.64 -30.49
N SER A 285 -4.29 -40.94 -30.75
CA SER A 285 -5.04 -41.06 -32.00
C SER A 285 -4.37 -40.28 -33.14
N SER A 286 -4.27 -40.90 -34.32
CA SER A 286 -3.85 -40.22 -35.56
C SER A 286 -4.82 -39.09 -35.97
N LYS A 287 -6.05 -39.10 -35.43
CA LYS A 287 -7.14 -38.18 -35.73
C LYS A 287 -7.17 -36.95 -34.79
N LYS A 288 -6.20 -36.86 -33.86
CA LYS A 288 -6.11 -35.85 -32.80
C LYS A 288 -6.31 -34.42 -33.28
N VAL A 289 -5.56 -33.99 -34.30
CA VAL A 289 -5.56 -32.58 -34.76
C VAL A 289 -6.93 -32.13 -35.24
N ALA A 290 -7.64 -32.97 -36.00
CA ALA A 290 -8.96 -32.65 -36.52
C ALA A 290 -9.99 -32.51 -35.39
N ILE A 291 -10.00 -33.47 -34.46
CA ILE A 291 -10.91 -33.45 -33.31
C ILE A 291 -10.60 -32.29 -32.37
N TRP A 292 -9.31 -32.03 -32.08
CA TRP A 292 -8.88 -30.92 -31.22
C TRP A 292 -9.32 -29.57 -31.76
N ASN A 293 -9.04 -29.30 -33.04
CA ASN A 293 -9.42 -28.04 -33.66
C ASN A 293 -10.94 -27.84 -33.63
N TRP A 294 -11.70 -28.90 -33.91
CA TRP A 294 -13.16 -28.83 -33.85
C TRP A 294 -13.69 -28.60 -32.42
N LEU A 295 -13.19 -29.35 -31.42
CA LEU A 295 -13.58 -29.18 -30.02
C LEU A 295 -13.26 -27.77 -29.51
N GLN A 296 -12.08 -27.25 -29.83
CA GLN A 296 -11.64 -25.92 -29.37
C GLN A 296 -12.40 -24.79 -30.07
N VAL A 297 -12.44 -24.82 -31.40
CA VAL A 297 -12.95 -23.70 -32.21
C VAL A 297 -14.47 -23.70 -32.25
N GLN A 298 -15.08 -24.86 -32.49
CA GLN A 298 -16.52 -24.99 -32.70
C GLN A 298 -17.23 -25.24 -31.37
N VAL A 299 -16.82 -26.26 -30.60
CA VAL A 299 -17.53 -26.66 -29.37
C VAL A 299 -17.18 -25.77 -28.17
N LYS A 300 -16.10 -24.99 -28.24
CA LYS A 300 -15.58 -24.14 -27.14
C LYS A 300 -15.08 -24.92 -25.92
N VAL A 301 -14.60 -26.13 -26.14
CA VAL A 301 -13.91 -26.93 -25.12
C VAL A 301 -12.56 -26.29 -24.80
N VAL A 302 -12.24 -26.15 -23.51
CA VAL A 302 -11.08 -25.39 -23.05
C VAL A 302 -9.87 -26.31 -22.92
N PHE A 303 -8.74 -25.95 -23.52
CA PHE A 303 -7.49 -26.69 -23.37
C PHE A 303 -6.61 -25.96 -22.36
N VAL A 304 -6.27 -26.65 -21.27
CA VAL A 304 -5.56 -26.04 -20.13
C VAL A 304 -4.31 -26.83 -19.77
N ASN A 305 -3.25 -26.13 -19.35
CA ASN A 305 -2.20 -26.71 -18.51
C ASN A 305 -2.54 -26.51 -17.01
N VAL A 306 -1.65 -26.96 -16.12
CA VAL A 306 -1.86 -26.87 -14.66
C VAL A 306 -1.97 -25.43 -14.17
N TYR A 307 -1.15 -24.51 -14.70
CA TYR A 307 -1.16 -23.09 -14.37
C TYR A 307 -2.44 -22.38 -14.86
N GLU A 308 -2.81 -22.55 -16.13
CA GLU A 308 -4.03 -22.01 -16.74
C GLU A 308 -5.27 -22.51 -15.97
N TYR A 309 -5.29 -23.79 -15.59
CA TYR A 309 -6.37 -24.36 -14.78
C TYR A 309 -6.48 -23.67 -13.41
N ALA A 310 -5.35 -23.47 -12.72
CA ALA A 310 -5.30 -22.79 -11.43
C ALA A 310 -5.86 -21.36 -11.50
N ILE A 311 -5.51 -20.61 -12.54
CA ILE A 311 -6.06 -19.25 -12.79
C ILE A 311 -7.58 -19.31 -12.99
N HIS A 312 -8.06 -20.29 -13.76
CA HIS A 312 -9.48 -20.41 -14.10
C HIS A 312 -10.39 -20.73 -12.92
N ILE A 313 -9.89 -21.45 -11.90
CA ILE A 313 -10.67 -21.77 -10.69
C ILE A 313 -10.60 -20.68 -9.62
N ARG A 314 -9.66 -19.73 -9.72
CA ARG A 314 -9.40 -18.67 -8.72
C ARG A 314 -10.66 -17.98 -8.21
N ASN A 315 -11.52 -17.52 -9.11
CA ASN A 315 -12.71 -16.74 -8.72
C ASN A 315 -13.70 -17.56 -7.88
N SER A 316 -13.69 -18.89 -8.04
CA SER A 316 -14.54 -19.81 -7.27
C SER A 316 -14.00 -20.07 -5.86
N LEU A 317 -12.72 -19.77 -5.60
CA LEU A 317 -12.06 -19.99 -4.30
C LEU A 317 -12.47 -18.94 -3.25
N ASN A 318 -12.78 -17.72 -3.68
CA ASN A 318 -12.98 -16.57 -2.78
C ASN A 318 -14.15 -16.71 -1.80
N ASN A 319 -15.08 -17.65 -2.05
CA ASN A 319 -16.29 -17.83 -1.25
C ASN A 319 -16.33 -19.16 -0.49
N ASP A 320 -15.31 -20.03 -0.65
CA ASP A 320 -15.30 -21.35 0.00
C ASP A 320 -13.95 -21.63 0.66
N ARG A 321 -13.95 -21.62 2.00
CA ARG A 321 -12.78 -21.89 2.83
C ARG A 321 -12.17 -23.26 2.51
N LYS A 322 -12.98 -24.28 2.26
CA LYS A 322 -12.49 -25.64 1.97
C LYS A 322 -11.75 -25.68 0.64
N LEU A 323 -12.22 -24.94 -0.37
CA LEU A 323 -11.55 -24.84 -1.65
C LEU A 323 -10.24 -24.05 -1.55
N ALA A 324 -10.18 -23.00 -0.73
CA ALA A 324 -8.94 -22.27 -0.48
C ALA A 324 -7.86 -23.16 0.14
N VAL A 325 -8.20 -23.97 1.17
CA VAL A 325 -7.26 -24.94 1.75
C VAL A 325 -6.85 -26.01 0.75
N ALA A 326 -7.80 -26.52 -0.05
CA ALA A 326 -7.50 -27.47 -1.12
C ALA A 326 -6.54 -26.86 -2.17
N PHE A 327 -6.64 -25.56 -2.43
CA PHE A 327 -5.78 -24.86 -3.38
C PHE A 327 -4.33 -24.74 -2.89
N VAL A 328 -4.11 -24.51 -1.59
CA VAL A 328 -2.75 -24.55 -1.01
C VAL A 328 -2.11 -25.93 -1.25
N ARG A 329 -2.85 -27.01 -1.01
CA ARG A 329 -2.36 -28.39 -1.23
C ARG A 329 -2.13 -28.69 -2.71
N PHE A 330 -3.01 -28.21 -3.57
CA PHE A 330 -2.86 -28.30 -5.02
C PHE A 330 -1.55 -27.65 -5.49
N LEU A 331 -1.24 -26.43 -5.04
CA LEU A 331 0.01 -25.75 -5.39
C LEU A 331 1.23 -26.49 -4.83
N TYR A 332 1.17 -26.90 -3.56
CA TYR A 332 2.25 -27.67 -2.92
C TYR A 332 2.59 -28.94 -3.70
N HIS A 333 1.59 -29.78 -3.99
CA HIS A 333 1.81 -31.03 -4.70
C HIS A 333 2.13 -30.82 -6.18
N SER A 334 1.57 -29.78 -6.82
CA SER A 334 1.92 -29.45 -8.21
C SER A 334 3.37 -29.02 -8.32
N LEU A 335 3.91 -28.27 -7.35
CA LEU A 335 5.32 -27.93 -7.31
C LEU A 335 6.20 -29.17 -7.02
N LEU A 336 5.81 -29.97 -6.02
CA LEU A 336 6.56 -31.18 -5.63
C LEU A 336 6.68 -32.20 -6.78
N LYS A 337 5.64 -32.33 -7.60
CA LYS A 337 5.59 -33.22 -8.76
C LYS A 337 6.13 -32.58 -10.04
N GLU A 338 6.69 -31.38 -9.95
CA GLU A 338 7.23 -30.61 -11.09
C GLU A 338 6.18 -30.30 -12.18
N HIS A 339 4.89 -30.29 -11.83
CA HIS A 339 3.80 -29.89 -12.72
C HIS A 339 3.70 -28.37 -12.87
N LEU A 340 4.19 -27.62 -11.87
CA LEU A 340 4.35 -26.17 -11.90
C LEU A 340 5.82 -25.84 -11.64
N SER A 341 6.33 -24.86 -12.38
CA SER A 341 7.62 -24.27 -12.07
C SER A 341 7.54 -23.43 -10.78
N ARG A 342 8.71 -23.11 -10.21
CA ARG A 342 8.79 -22.23 -9.04
C ARG A 342 8.16 -20.86 -9.31
N GLY A 343 8.46 -20.24 -10.46
CA GLY A 343 7.90 -18.94 -10.84
C GLY A 343 6.38 -18.97 -11.00
N GLU A 344 5.84 -19.99 -11.68
CA GLU A 344 4.38 -20.16 -11.80
C GLU A 344 3.70 -20.39 -10.43
N THR A 345 4.38 -21.09 -9.51
CA THR A 345 3.87 -21.30 -8.16
C THR A 345 3.87 -20.01 -7.36
N ASP A 346 4.93 -19.20 -7.43
CA ASP A 346 5.03 -17.90 -6.78
C ASP A 346 3.92 -16.95 -7.29
N ASP A 347 3.72 -16.89 -8.61
CA ASP A 347 2.65 -16.09 -9.24
C ASP A 347 1.24 -16.50 -8.75
N LEU A 348 0.98 -17.81 -8.62
CA LEU A 348 -0.29 -18.33 -8.13
C LEU A 348 -0.45 -18.11 -6.61
N CYS A 349 0.65 -18.23 -5.86
CA CYS A 349 0.73 -17.93 -4.44
C CYS A 349 0.45 -16.47 -4.15
N ASP A 350 0.79 -15.51 -5.02
CA ASP A 350 0.48 -14.09 -4.84
C ASP A 350 -1.02 -13.80 -4.93
N ILE A 351 -1.75 -14.51 -5.79
CA ILE A 351 -3.18 -14.29 -6.04
C ILE A 351 -4.10 -15.26 -5.28
N MET A 352 -3.53 -16.22 -4.55
CA MET A 352 -4.27 -17.22 -3.77
C MET A 352 -5.00 -16.59 -2.57
N PRO A 353 -6.28 -16.93 -2.33
CA PRO A 353 -6.94 -16.53 -1.09
C PRO A 353 -6.42 -17.35 0.10
N LEU A 354 -6.13 -16.67 1.21
CA LEU A 354 -5.75 -17.30 2.48
C LEU A 354 -6.85 -17.11 3.51
N ILE A 355 -6.99 -18.09 4.40
CA ILE A 355 -7.89 -17.99 5.56
C ILE A 355 -7.12 -17.33 6.70
N ASP A 356 -7.66 -16.26 7.27
CA ASP A 356 -7.07 -15.67 8.47
C ASP A 356 -7.51 -16.40 9.77
N ASN A 357 -6.90 -16.04 10.91
CA ASN A 357 -7.26 -16.57 12.24
C ASN A 357 -8.78 -16.56 12.52
N TYR A 358 -9.51 -15.56 12.03
CA TYR A 358 -10.94 -15.39 12.28
C TYR A 358 -11.82 -16.16 11.29
N GLY A 359 -11.20 -16.81 10.30
CA GLY A 359 -11.86 -17.55 9.23
C GLY A 359 -12.19 -16.72 8.01
N ASP A 360 -11.79 -15.45 7.92
CA ASP A 360 -12.10 -14.62 6.77
C ASP A 360 -11.14 -14.93 5.61
N LEU A 361 -11.67 -14.99 4.39
CA LEU A 361 -10.89 -15.21 3.16
C LEU A 361 -10.43 -13.86 2.61
N THR A 362 -9.13 -13.74 2.36
CA THR A 362 -8.57 -12.53 1.76
C THR A 362 -7.44 -12.84 0.78
N THR A 363 -7.43 -12.08 -0.31
CA THR A 363 -6.36 -12.06 -1.30
C THR A 363 -5.45 -10.84 -1.14
N LYS A 364 -5.90 -9.80 -0.42
CA LYS A 364 -5.13 -8.59 -0.18
C LYS A 364 -4.24 -8.80 1.03
N ARG A 365 -2.93 -8.81 0.82
CA ARG A 365 -1.93 -8.97 1.86
C ARG A 365 -0.69 -8.12 1.57
N GLN A 366 -0.22 -7.40 2.58
CA GLN A 366 1.09 -6.74 2.60
C GLN A 366 2.12 -7.56 3.37
N GLY A 367 1.66 -8.41 4.30
CA GLY A 367 2.49 -9.35 5.02
C GLY A 367 1.64 -10.50 5.58
N VAL A 368 2.25 -11.68 5.71
CA VAL A 368 1.60 -12.86 6.29
C VAL A 368 2.38 -13.28 7.54
N ILE A 369 1.68 -13.33 8.66
CA ILE A 369 2.21 -13.76 9.94
C ILE A 369 1.87 -15.24 10.12
N VAL A 370 2.82 -16.03 10.61
CA VAL A 370 2.56 -17.43 11.00
C VAL A 370 1.50 -17.52 12.11
N PRO A 371 0.79 -18.66 12.27
CA PRO A 371 -0.26 -18.79 13.27
C PRO A 371 0.24 -18.55 14.70
N ALA A 372 -0.65 -18.14 15.59
CA ALA A 372 -0.29 -17.81 16.97
C ALA A 372 0.43 -18.95 17.74
N ASN A 373 0.01 -20.19 17.52
CA ASN A 373 0.53 -21.34 18.25
C ASN A 373 2.01 -21.60 17.92
N GLY A 374 2.88 -21.48 18.94
CA GLY A 374 4.32 -21.70 18.81
C GLY A 374 5.12 -20.54 18.22
N SER A 375 4.49 -19.38 18.01
CA SER A 375 5.14 -18.22 17.37
C SER A 375 5.59 -17.16 18.38
N LYS A 376 6.77 -16.58 18.12
CA LYS A 376 7.40 -15.56 18.97
C LYS A 376 6.67 -14.22 18.90
N TRP A 377 6.03 -13.91 17.77
CA TRP A 377 5.29 -12.67 17.63
C TRP A 377 4.13 -12.53 18.63
N VAL A 378 3.54 -13.66 19.08
CA VAL A 378 2.47 -13.66 20.09
C VAL A 378 3.01 -13.32 21.47
N GLU A 379 4.21 -13.79 21.82
CA GLU A 379 4.86 -13.43 23.09
C GLU A 379 5.03 -11.91 23.20
N LEU A 380 5.31 -11.24 22.07
CA LEU A 380 5.50 -9.80 22.00
C LEU A 380 4.19 -9.01 21.88
N ILE A 381 3.26 -9.41 20.98
CA ILE A 381 2.14 -8.58 20.54
C ILE A 381 0.78 -9.08 21.05
N VAL A 382 0.70 -10.32 21.54
CA VAL A 382 -0.49 -11.04 22.02
C VAL A 382 -1.55 -11.30 20.94
N SER A 383 -1.91 -10.31 20.14
CA SER A 383 -2.90 -10.40 19.06
C SER A 383 -2.51 -9.51 17.89
N ASN A 384 -2.76 -9.93 16.65
CA ASN A 384 -2.38 -9.16 15.46
C ASN A 384 -3.05 -7.77 15.41
N PRO A 385 -2.30 -6.66 15.59
CA PRO A 385 -2.84 -5.30 15.60
C PRO A 385 -2.88 -4.67 14.19
N TRP A 386 -2.34 -5.36 13.18
CA TRP A 386 -2.09 -4.80 11.84
C TRP A 386 -3.11 -5.25 10.80
N ARG A 387 -4.26 -5.79 11.24
CA ARG A 387 -5.36 -6.21 10.37
C ARG A 387 -5.88 -5.07 9.49
N GLY A 388 -5.82 -3.82 9.98
CA GLY A 388 -6.20 -2.61 9.24
C GLY A 388 -5.21 -2.13 8.19
N VAL A 389 -4.02 -2.73 8.09
CA VAL A 389 -2.97 -2.42 7.11
C VAL A 389 -2.60 -3.65 6.27
N ASP A 390 -3.56 -4.57 6.08
CA ASP A 390 -3.46 -5.77 5.27
C ASP A 390 -2.37 -6.78 5.72
N TYR A 391 -2.02 -6.82 7.01
CA TYR A 391 -1.20 -7.89 7.59
C TYR A 391 -2.09 -8.98 8.15
N ILE A 392 -1.96 -10.18 7.61
CA ILE A 392 -2.85 -11.31 7.93
C ILE A 392 -2.14 -12.29 8.82
N GLU A 393 -2.79 -12.66 9.92
CA GLU A 393 -2.40 -13.83 10.70
C GLU A 393 -2.96 -15.08 10.02
N LEU A 394 -2.08 -15.98 9.60
CA LEU A 394 -2.45 -17.22 8.94
C LEU A 394 -3.30 -18.09 9.87
N GLY A 395 -4.52 -18.41 9.45
CA GLY A 395 -5.40 -19.30 10.21
C GLY A 395 -4.86 -20.74 10.21
N GLU A 396 -4.99 -21.43 11.34
CA GLU A 396 -4.59 -22.84 11.49
C GLU A 396 -5.31 -23.77 10.51
N GLU A 397 -6.47 -23.35 9.97
CA GLU A 397 -7.21 -24.12 8.96
C GLU A 397 -6.39 -24.36 7.69
N ASN A 398 -5.53 -23.42 7.27
CA ASN A 398 -4.65 -23.59 6.10
C ASN A 398 -3.59 -24.66 6.34
N LEU A 399 -3.25 -24.93 7.60
CA LEU A 399 -2.22 -25.89 8.01
C LEU A 399 -2.79 -27.23 8.46
N ARG A 400 -4.11 -27.43 8.37
CA ARG A 400 -4.70 -28.72 8.75
C ARG A 400 -4.11 -29.83 7.88
N PRO A 401 -3.55 -30.90 8.48
CA PRO A 401 -3.13 -32.07 7.72
C PRO A 401 -4.31 -32.64 6.93
N GLY A 402 -4.04 -33.20 5.76
CA GLY A 402 -5.10 -33.72 4.91
C GLY A 402 -4.60 -34.34 3.62
N TYR A 403 -5.55 -34.82 2.84
CA TYR A 403 -5.28 -35.40 1.53
C TYR A 403 -5.70 -34.44 0.43
N PHE A 404 -4.98 -34.46 -0.69
CA PHE A 404 -5.39 -33.84 -1.95
C PHE A 404 -5.05 -34.81 -3.10
N ALA A 405 -6.05 -35.24 -3.85
CA ALA A 405 -5.88 -36.18 -4.96
C ALA A 405 -5.16 -37.48 -4.55
N GLY A 406 -5.42 -37.97 -3.33
CA GLY A 406 -4.81 -39.18 -2.76
C GLY A 406 -3.44 -38.98 -2.10
N GLU A 407 -2.82 -37.80 -2.24
CA GLU A 407 -1.54 -37.48 -1.61
C GLU A 407 -1.75 -36.83 -0.24
N PHE A 408 -0.99 -37.27 0.77
CA PHE A 408 -1.05 -36.71 2.12
C PHE A 408 -0.05 -35.55 2.29
N THR A 409 -0.47 -34.51 3.01
CA THR A 409 0.44 -33.44 3.47
C THR A 409 0.27 -33.19 4.96
N SER A 410 1.40 -33.03 5.69
CA SER A 410 1.39 -32.58 7.08
C SER A 410 1.27 -31.05 7.17
N GLY A 411 0.85 -30.55 8.34
CA GLY A 411 0.77 -29.11 8.59
C GLY A 411 2.14 -28.41 8.55
N GLU A 412 3.20 -29.10 8.98
CA GLU A 412 4.58 -28.59 8.95
C GLU A 412 5.07 -28.38 7.51
N GLN A 413 4.77 -29.33 6.61
CA GLN A 413 5.10 -29.22 5.19
C GLN A 413 4.38 -28.05 4.53
N LEU A 414 3.09 -27.85 4.86
CA LEU A 414 2.30 -26.72 4.36
C LEU A 414 2.82 -25.38 4.91
N LEU A 415 3.23 -25.34 6.18
CA LEU A 415 3.80 -24.14 6.77
C LEU A 415 5.12 -23.76 6.09
N GLU A 416 6.00 -24.72 5.83
CA GLU A 416 7.28 -24.48 5.15
C GLU A 416 7.08 -24.00 3.71
N PHE A 417 6.09 -24.57 3.02
CA PHE A 417 5.67 -24.10 1.70
C PHE A 417 5.19 -22.64 1.73
N LEU A 418 4.32 -22.29 2.68
CA LEU A 418 3.81 -20.92 2.82
C LEU A 418 4.90 -19.92 3.26
N LYS A 419 5.87 -20.36 4.07
CA LYS A 419 7.06 -19.54 4.38
C LYS A 419 7.86 -19.22 3.13
N THR A 420 8.07 -20.22 2.28
CA THR A 420 8.92 -20.12 1.09
C THR A 420 8.27 -19.34 -0.05
N HIS A 421 6.98 -19.59 -0.32
CA HIS A 421 6.30 -19.09 -1.54
C HIS A 421 5.29 -17.96 -1.28
N VAL A 422 4.78 -17.84 -0.04
CA VAL A 422 3.83 -16.78 0.34
C VAL A 422 4.48 -15.72 1.23
N GLY A 423 5.67 -15.98 1.77
CA GLY A 423 6.39 -15.08 2.66
C GLY A 423 5.84 -15.07 4.10
N ALA A 424 5.09 -16.11 4.49
CA ALA A 424 4.62 -16.24 5.86
C ALA A 424 5.81 -16.27 6.83
N SER A 425 5.89 -15.36 7.79
CA SER A 425 7.07 -15.21 8.64
C SER A 425 6.70 -14.94 10.10
N ASP A 426 7.61 -15.30 11.00
CA ASP A 426 7.55 -14.94 12.42
C ASP A 426 8.55 -13.81 12.73
N ILE A 427 8.53 -13.24 13.93
CA ILE A 427 9.61 -12.39 14.44
C ILE A 427 10.84 -13.28 14.68
N PRO A 428 12.05 -12.88 14.21
CA PRO A 428 12.43 -11.56 13.71
C PRO A 428 12.38 -11.39 12.19
N ASP A 429 11.91 -12.37 11.44
CA ASP A 429 12.02 -12.44 9.98
C ASP A 429 10.96 -11.66 9.22
N ILE A 430 9.81 -11.43 9.86
CA ILE A 430 8.74 -10.62 9.29
C ILE A 430 9.12 -9.14 9.24
N SER A 431 8.82 -8.48 8.12
CA SER A 431 8.93 -7.02 8.03
C SER A 431 7.79 -6.37 8.80
N PRO A 432 8.03 -5.40 9.70
CA PRO A 432 6.94 -4.67 10.37
C PRO A 432 6.23 -3.73 9.40
N PRO A 433 4.91 -3.50 9.54
CA PRO A 433 4.21 -2.42 8.86
C PRO A 433 4.54 -1.04 9.46
N ASP A 434 4.20 0.04 8.74
CA ASP A 434 4.28 1.42 9.28
C ASP A 434 3.08 1.72 10.20
N ALA A 435 2.99 0.96 11.29
CA ALA A 435 1.94 1.06 12.28
C ALA A 435 2.51 0.94 13.68
N ASP A 436 1.77 1.46 14.67
CA ASP A 436 2.15 1.35 16.07
C ASP A 436 1.95 -0.08 16.57
N ILE A 437 2.75 -0.50 17.55
CA ILE A 437 2.58 -1.78 18.24
C ILE A 437 1.89 -1.51 19.59
N PRO A 438 0.63 -1.93 19.81
CA PRO A 438 -0.05 -1.67 21.08
C PRO A 438 0.64 -2.32 22.28
N ALA A 439 1.29 -3.46 22.09
CA ALA A 439 1.89 -4.23 23.18
C ALA A 439 3.10 -3.55 23.85
N VAL A 440 3.74 -2.59 23.18
CA VAL A 440 4.81 -1.79 23.79
C VAL A 440 4.27 -0.66 24.68
N ALA A 441 2.96 -0.36 24.68
CA ALA A 441 2.38 0.61 25.61
C ALA A 441 2.41 0.15 27.08
N ALA A 442 2.62 -1.15 27.34
CA ALA A 442 2.79 -1.72 28.67
C ALA A 442 4.26 -2.07 28.94
N PRO A 443 4.69 -2.19 30.22
CA PRO A 443 6.06 -2.60 30.55
C PRO A 443 6.40 -3.95 29.91
N LEU A 444 7.41 -3.97 29.04
CA LEU A 444 7.87 -5.18 28.39
C LEU A 444 8.54 -6.13 29.40
N THR A 445 8.32 -7.44 29.22
CA THR A 445 9.05 -8.46 29.97
C THR A 445 10.51 -8.53 29.49
N PHE A 446 11.40 -9.09 30.31
CA PHE A 446 12.81 -9.34 29.95
C PHE A 446 12.94 -10.05 28.59
N GLN A 447 12.11 -11.07 28.33
CA GLN A 447 12.16 -11.84 27.09
C GLN A 447 11.67 -11.05 25.87
N ASN A 448 10.62 -10.24 26.05
CA ASN A 448 10.06 -9.40 24.98
C ASN A 448 11.04 -8.31 24.52
N VAL A 449 11.84 -7.76 25.42
CA VAL A 449 12.90 -6.80 25.06
C VAL A 449 13.92 -7.43 24.12
N PHE A 450 14.41 -8.64 24.42
CA PHE A 450 15.37 -9.32 23.55
C PHE A 450 14.75 -9.72 22.20
N LEU A 451 13.49 -10.18 22.17
CA LEU A 451 12.79 -10.45 20.91
C LEU A 451 12.70 -9.21 20.02
N LEU A 452 12.40 -8.05 20.61
CA LEU A 452 12.33 -6.79 19.90
C LEU A 452 13.71 -6.36 19.35
N LEU A 453 14.76 -6.51 20.16
CA LEU A 453 16.13 -6.19 19.74
C LEU A 453 16.63 -7.16 18.64
N ASP A 454 16.34 -8.45 18.76
CA ASP A 454 16.61 -9.45 17.71
C ASP A 454 15.88 -9.11 16.41
N TRP A 455 14.66 -8.57 16.51
CA TRP A 455 13.92 -8.09 15.35
C TRP A 455 14.60 -6.92 14.65
N ILE A 456 14.96 -5.88 15.41
CA ILE A 456 15.67 -4.71 14.88
C ILE A 456 17.01 -5.12 14.27
N ARG A 457 17.75 -6.03 14.93
CA ARG A 457 19.00 -6.60 14.42
C ARG A 457 18.80 -7.24 13.05
N ASN A 458 17.78 -8.09 12.90
CA ASN A 458 17.52 -8.79 11.64
C ASN A 458 17.12 -7.82 10.52
N LEU A 459 16.29 -6.80 10.83
CA LEU A 459 15.92 -5.76 9.87
C LEU A 459 17.15 -5.01 9.36
N LYS A 460 18.08 -4.65 10.26
CA LYS A 460 19.34 -4.00 9.90
C LYS A 460 20.25 -4.92 9.08
N TYR A 461 20.38 -6.19 9.47
CA TYR A 461 21.18 -7.18 8.75
C TYR A 461 20.69 -7.39 7.31
N ARG A 462 19.37 -7.42 7.10
CA ARG A 462 18.75 -7.54 5.76
C ARG A 462 18.72 -6.24 4.96
N GLY A 463 19.17 -5.13 5.53
CA GLY A 463 19.07 -3.80 4.89
C GLY A 463 17.65 -3.28 4.72
N ILE A 464 16.69 -3.81 5.49
CA ILE A 464 15.29 -3.37 5.46
C ILE A 464 15.17 -2.07 6.24
N ARG A 465 14.58 -1.05 5.61
CA ARG A 465 14.35 0.25 6.26
C ARG A 465 13.34 0.10 7.39
N ILE A 466 13.74 0.44 8.61
CA ILE A 466 12.83 0.49 9.76
C ILE A 466 11.90 1.70 9.58
N LEU A 467 10.59 1.43 9.65
CA LEU A 467 9.54 2.42 9.39
C LEU A 467 9.34 3.34 10.59
N ASN A 468 8.93 4.58 10.32
CA ASN A 468 8.95 5.65 11.32
C ASN A 468 7.94 5.44 12.45
N ARG A 469 6.72 4.99 12.15
CA ARG A 469 5.70 4.75 13.19
C ARG A 469 6.06 3.57 14.08
N PHE A 470 6.52 2.48 13.46
CA PHE A 470 7.08 1.34 14.18
C PHE A 470 8.20 1.78 15.15
N LEU A 471 9.21 2.52 14.66
CA LEU A 471 10.30 3.02 15.49
C LEU A 471 9.81 3.97 16.58
N LYS A 472 8.85 4.84 16.25
CA LYS A 472 8.27 5.80 17.20
C LYS A 472 7.55 5.09 18.34
N SER A 473 6.72 4.08 18.04
CA SER A 473 6.01 3.31 19.07
C SER A 473 6.97 2.60 20.02
N ILE A 474 8.07 2.06 19.50
CA ILE A 474 9.13 1.47 20.32
C ILE A 474 9.81 2.53 21.18
N LYS A 475 10.18 3.68 20.59
CA LYS A 475 10.78 4.79 21.32
C LYS A 475 9.87 5.23 22.47
N GLU A 476 8.60 5.54 22.20
CA GLU A 476 7.66 6.05 23.19
C GLU A 476 7.38 5.09 24.35
N ALA A 477 7.29 3.80 24.06
CA ALA A 477 7.23 2.76 25.08
C ALA A 477 8.50 2.68 25.93
N THR A 478 9.64 2.72 25.26
CA THR A 478 10.98 2.62 25.86
C THR A 478 11.34 3.90 26.63
N ILE A 479 10.65 5.02 26.39
CA ILE A 479 10.73 6.28 27.18
C ILE A 479 10.44 6.04 28.66
N SER A 480 9.64 5.03 29.00
CA SER A 480 9.39 4.69 30.40
C SER A 480 10.51 3.86 31.08
N VAL A 481 11.44 3.25 30.32
CA VAL A 481 12.38 2.25 30.90
C VAL A 481 13.86 2.53 30.58
N ILE A 482 14.22 3.16 29.46
CA ILE A 482 15.62 3.14 28.98
C ILE A 482 15.95 4.42 28.19
N HIS A 483 16.69 5.37 28.78
CA HIS A 483 17.27 6.50 28.01
C HIS A 483 18.74 6.81 28.28
N ALA A 484 19.47 6.00 29.05
CA ALA A 484 20.93 6.08 29.05
C ALA A 484 21.58 4.76 29.45
N TYR A 485 22.53 4.30 28.63
CA TYR A 485 23.54 3.32 29.03
C TYR A 485 24.80 4.09 29.42
N LEU A 486 24.83 4.63 30.63
CA LEU A 486 26.05 5.25 31.13
C LEU A 486 26.97 4.17 31.68
N PHE A 487 28.15 4.10 31.08
CA PHE A 487 29.31 3.34 31.49
C PHE A 487 29.38 3.05 33.00
N THR A 488 29.67 1.78 33.30
CA THR A 488 30.14 1.25 34.58
C THR A 488 30.79 2.31 35.48
N GLY A 489 30.05 2.73 36.51
CA GLY A 489 30.59 3.52 37.59
C GLY A 489 29.48 4.00 38.51
N ASN A 490 29.54 3.61 39.78
CA ASN A 490 28.69 4.08 40.89
C ASN A 490 28.71 5.62 41.10
N HIS A 491 29.28 6.39 40.17
CA HIS A 491 29.61 7.79 40.33
C HIS A 491 28.50 8.71 39.79
N PHE A 492 27.68 8.25 38.84
CA PHE A 492 26.50 8.97 38.34
C PHE A 492 25.22 8.75 39.15
N ALA A 493 25.25 7.86 40.16
CA ALA A 493 24.11 7.62 41.04
C ALA A 493 23.66 8.90 41.76
N ASN A 494 24.59 9.81 42.07
CA ASN A 494 24.25 11.13 42.64
C ASN A 494 23.59 12.08 41.63
N GLY A 495 23.80 11.87 40.33
CA GLY A 495 23.11 12.59 39.25
C GLY A 495 21.70 12.06 38.95
N SER A 496 21.37 10.83 39.36
CA SER A 496 20.08 10.19 39.08
C SER A 496 18.87 10.88 39.74
N VAL A 497 19.12 11.69 40.78
CA VAL A 497 18.10 12.45 41.52
C VAL A 497 17.60 13.67 40.74
N LEU A 498 18.35 14.13 39.72
CA LEU A 498 18.11 15.42 39.08
C LEU A 498 16.86 15.51 38.21
N VAL A 499 16.53 14.44 37.47
CA VAL A 499 15.47 14.53 36.44
C VAL A 499 14.77 13.20 36.14
N HIS A 500 14.84 12.18 37.00
CA HIS A 500 14.28 10.85 36.71
C HIS A 500 14.77 10.27 35.36
N ILE A 501 16.06 10.44 35.04
CA ILE A 501 16.62 9.92 33.78
C ILE A 501 16.63 8.38 33.87
N PRO A 502 15.88 7.66 33.01
CA PRO A 502 15.81 6.22 33.09
C PRO A 502 17.11 5.59 32.59
N LEU A 503 17.76 4.82 33.46
CA LEU A 503 18.99 4.09 33.18
C LEU A 503 18.65 2.64 32.81
N ILE A 504 19.42 2.03 31.89
CA ILE A 504 19.31 0.58 31.67
C ILE A 504 19.80 -0.14 32.93
N ASP A 505 18.92 -0.92 33.53
CA ASP A 505 19.29 -1.80 34.64
C ASP A 505 20.06 -3.03 34.11
N GLN A 506 21.38 -2.91 34.04
CA GLN A 506 22.26 -4.02 33.66
C GLN A 506 22.16 -5.20 34.63
N LYS A 507 21.77 -5.00 35.90
CA LYS A 507 21.57 -6.12 36.84
C LYS A 507 20.32 -6.93 36.48
N PHE A 508 19.28 -6.26 35.96
CA PHE A 508 18.07 -6.91 35.49
C PHE A 508 18.26 -7.57 34.11
N TYR A 509 18.88 -6.89 33.15
CA TYR A 509 19.04 -7.40 31.78
C TYR A 509 20.28 -8.31 31.58
N GLY A 510 21.21 -8.32 32.53
CA GLY A 510 22.47 -9.05 32.45
C GLY A 510 23.42 -8.49 31.39
N ASP A 511 24.60 -9.10 31.26
CA ASP A 511 25.63 -8.62 30.34
C ASP A 511 25.25 -8.78 28.86
N ARG A 512 24.29 -9.66 28.53
CA ARG A 512 23.79 -9.90 27.17
C ARG A 512 23.25 -8.62 26.50
N ILE A 513 22.74 -7.65 27.27
CA ILE A 513 22.23 -6.39 26.70
C ILE A 513 23.32 -5.58 25.98
N ASN A 514 24.59 -5.76 26.37
CA ASN A 514 25.74 -5.11 25.74
C ASN A 514 25.93 -5.53 24.28
N ASP A 515 25.51 -6.76 23.93
CA ASP A 515 25.63 -7.26 22.57
C ASP A 515 24.72 -6.50 21.60
N TYR A 516 23.71 -5.76 22.10
CA TYR A 516 22.70 -5.06 21.31
C TYR A 516 22.92 -3.55 21.20
N LYS A 517 24.17 -3.08 21.33
CA LYS A 517 24.51 -1.65 21.33
C LYS A 517 23.96 -0.88 20.13
N ASP A 518 24.05 -1.45 18.93
CA ASP A 518 23.62 -0.78 17.71
C ASP A 518 22.09 -0.74 17.57
N GLU A 519 21.39 -1.77 18.03
CA GLU A 519 19.93 -1.82 18.09
C GLU A 519 19.41 -0.83 19.15
N LEU A 520 20.07 -0.76 20.30
CA LEU A 520 19.78 0.21 21.37
C LEU A 520 19.98 1.65 20.88
N LYS A 521 21.07 1.96 20.16
CA LYS A 521 21.24 3.27 19.49
C LYS A 521 20.08 3.58 18.54
N THR A 522 19.59 2.58 17.82
CA THR A 522 18.49 2.73 16.83
C THR A 522 17.19 3.15 17.51
N ILE A 523 16.89 2.58 18.68
CA ILE A 523 15.72 2.93 19.49
C ILE A 523 15.94 4.17 20.37
N GLY A 524 17.05 4.90 20.20
CA GLY A 524 17.29 6.17 20.88
C GLY A 524 18.08 6.10 22.18
N VAL A 525 18.66 4.94 22.52
CA VAL A 525 19.55 4.81 23.69
C VAL A 525 20.87 5.51 23.41
N VAL A 526 21.24 6.41 24.32
CA VAL A 526 22.48 7.16 24.23
C VAL A 526 23.60 6.39 24.93
N PHE A 527 24.72 6.22 24.22
CA PHE A 527 25.94 5.57 24.73
C PHE A 527 27.12 6.54 24.83
N GLU A 528 27.09 7.63 24.07
CA GLU A 528 28.19 8.58 24.01
C GLU A 528 28.01 9.68 25.04
N TYR A 529 29.07 9.95 25.79
CA TYR A 529 29.07 10.90 26.89
C TYR A 529 28.57 12.30 26.49
N GLY A 530 29.02 12.82 25.34
CA GLY A 530 28.64 14.15 24.87
C GLY A 530 27.17 14.25 24.47
N GLU A 531 26.61 13.17 23.90
CA GLU A 531 25.18 13.07 23.57
C GLU A 531 24.33 12.93 24.84
N ALA A 532 24.82 12.21 25.85
CA ALA A 532 24.12 12.06 27.13
C ALA A 532 24.01 13.40 27.85
N CYS A 533 25.09 14.19 27.87
CA CYS A 533 25.08 15.55 28.42
C CYS A 533 24.08 16.47 27.71
N GLU A 534 23.97 16.35 26.38
CA GLU A 534 23.02 17.11 25.58
C GLU A 534 21.57 16.69 25.87
N TYR A 535 21.30 15.38 25.96
CA TYR A 535 20.00 14.85 26.32
C TYR A 535 19.54 15.32 27.71
N ILE A 536 20.42 15.20 28.71
CA ILE A 536 20.14 15.62 30.09
C ILE A 536 19.86 17.12 30.14
N GLY A 537 20.66 17.93 29.44
CA GLY A 537 20.43 19.37 29.33
C GLY A 537 19.07 19.70 28.72
N ASN A 538 18.72 19.06 27.60
CA ASN A 538 17.43 19.27 26.93
C ASN A 538 16.25 18.82 27.80
N HIS A 539 16.37 17.68 28.49
CA HIS A 539 15.30 17.16 29.35
C HIS A 539 15.08 18.06 30.58
N LEU A 540 16.16 18.54 31.22
CA LEU A 540 16.06 19.53 32.30
C LEU A 540 15.33 20.80 31.82
N MET A 541 15.65 21.30 30.61
CA MET A 541 14.98 22.48 30.06
C MET A 541 13.50 22.22 29.75
N PHE A 542 13.14 21.02 29.28
CA PHE A 542 11.74 20.63 29.13
C PHE A 542 11.00 20.64 30.48
N VAL A 543 11.63 20.17 31.56
CA VAL A 543 11.03 20.23 32.91
C VAL A 543 10.86 21.68 33.37
N VAL A 544 11.85 22.54 33.12
CA VAL A 544 11.80 23.98 33.45
C VAL A 544 10.69 24.71 32.67
N GLU A 545 10.46 24.38 31.41
CA GLU A 545 9.38 25.00 30.61
C GLU A 545 7.98 24.65 31.13
N ASN A 546 7.84 23.49 31.79
CA ASN A 546 6.57 23.01 32.32
C ASN A 546 6.40 23.20 33.84
N SER A 547 7.48 23.54 34.56
CA SER A 547 7.47 23.67 36.03
C SER A 547 8.66 24.49 36.55
N THR A 548 8.48 25.15 37.69
CA THR A 548 9.59 25.83 38.39
C THR A 548 10.41 24.83 39.19
N LEU A 549 11.74 24.84 39.04
CA LEU A 549 12.62 23.96 39.82
C LEU A 549 12.57 24.30 41.32
N THR A 550 12.53 23.27 42.14
CA THR A 550 12.63 23.37 43.60
C THR A 550 14.07 23.70 44.04
N ARG A 551 14.22 24.19 45.28
CA ARG A 551 15.54 24.46 45.88
C ARG A 551 16.48 23.24 45.78
N SER A 552 16.00 22.05 46.10
CA SER A 552 16.80 20.82 46.06
C SER A 552 17.24 20.48 44.64
N GLN A 553 16.36 20.63 43.65
CA GLN A 553 16.69 20.37 42.24
C GLN A 553 17.77 21.32 41.71
N VAL A 554 17.67 22.62 42.03
CA VAL A 554 18.70 23.61 41.67
C VAL A 554 20.05 23.25 42.27
N LEU A 555 20.09 22.92 43.57
CA LEU A 555 21.32 22.50 44.25
C LEU A 555 21.88 21.20 43.65
N SER A 556 21.00 20.27 43.26
CA SER A 556 21.45 19.07 42.53
C SER A 556 22.09 19.43 41.19
N VAL A 557 21.57 20.41 40.43
CA VAL A 557 22.14 20.79 39.12
C VAL A 557 23.55 21.34 39.31
N LEU A 558 23.74 22.16 40.34
CA LEU A 558 25.06 22.72 40.68
C LEU A 558 26.01 21.62 41.17
N ASN A 559 25.57 20.72 42.04
CA ASN A 559 26.36 19.57 42.48
C ASN A 559 26.70 18.61 41.33
N PHE A 560 25.84 18.51 40.32
CA PHE A 560 26.12 17.79 39.08
C PHE A 560 27.29 18.46 38.36
N ILE A 561 27.22 19.77 38.10
CA ILE A 561 28.31 20.55 37.48
C ILE A 561 29.62 20.38 38.25
N ARG A 562 29.58 20.45 39.58
CA ARG A 562 30.73 20.22 40.46
C ARG A 562 31.35 18.84 40.23
N PHE A 563 30.51 17.80 40.23
CA PHE A 563 30.96 16.44 39.96
C PHE A 563 31.65 16.32 38.59
N PHE A 564 31.14 16.94 37.53
CA PHE A 564 31.82 16.90 36.22
C PHE A 564 33.17 17.61 36.23
N LYS A 565 33.25 18.75 36.92
CA LYS A 565 34.51 19.48 37.08
C LYS A 565 35.55 18.65 37.83
N GLU A 566 35.15 18.04 38.95
CA GLU A 566 36.04 17.20 39.77
C GLU A 566 36.55 15.97 39.00
N ASN A 567 35.76 15.45 38.05
CA ASN A 567 36.12 14.30 37.22
C ASN A 567 36.71 14.65 35.83
N VAL A 568 36.97 15.94 35.53
CA VAL A 568 37.55 16.42 34.26
C VAL A 568 36.75 15.99 33.02
N LEU A 569 35.43 15.98 33.16
CA LEU A 569 34.51 15.52 32.11
C LEU A 569 34.00 16.72 31.27
N PRO A 570 33.86 16.60 29.94
CA PRO A 570 33.43 17.71 29.08
C PRO A 570 32.04 18.24 29.45
N LEU A 571 31.93 19.53 29.77
CA LEU A 571 30.68 20.13 30.27
C LEU A 571 30.05 21.13 29.29
N ASP A 572 30.76 21.51 28.24
CA ASP A 572 30.40 22.61 27.33
C ASP A 572 29.02 22.40 26.68
N LYS A 573 28.73 21.16 26.26
CA LYS A 573 27.43 20.77 25.68
C LYS A 573 26.28 20.87 26.68
N PHE A 574 26.50 20.54 27.95
CA PHE A 574 25.47 20.67 28.98
C PHE A 574 25.26 22.15 29.38
N ILE A 575 26.34 22.86 29.70
CA ILE A 575 26.29 24.29 30.09
C ILE A 575 25.65 25.14 29.00
N SER A 576 26.01 24.93 27.72
CA SER A 576 25.44 25.72 26.61
C SER A 576 23.92 25.58 26.48
N ARG A 577 23.34 24.43 26.86
CA ARG A 577 21.87 24.23 26.84
C ARG A 577 21.15 24.95 27.97
N ILE A 578 21.79 25.08 29.14
CA ILE A 578 21.13 25.56 30.36
C ILE A 578 21.46 27.02 30.70
N LYS A 579 22.60 27.56 30.27
CA LYS A 579 23.09 28.87 30.72
C LYS A 579 22.27 30.07 30.24
N GLU A 580 21.58 29.96 29.11
CA GLU A 580 20.80 31.07 28.50
C GLU A 580 19.31 31.03 28.89
N ARG A 581 18.89 30.00 29.62
CA ARG A 581 17.48 29.72 29.94
C ARG A 581 17.15 30.13 31.37
N ARG A 582 15.88 30.44 31.64
CA ARG A 582 15.44 30.97 32.93
C ARG A 582 15.05 29.84 33.88
N TRP A 583 15.93 29.47 34.81
CA TRP A 583 15.67 28.38 35.76
C TRP A 583 16.22 28.63 37.18
N LEU A 584 17.02 29.68 37.37
CA LEU A 584 17.57 30.05 38.68
C LEU A 584 16.85 31.31 39.20
N ARG A 585 16.47 31.30 40.48
CA ARG A 585 15.65 32.34 41.10
C ARG A 585 16.49 33.50 41.64
N THR A 586 15.98 34.74 41.53
CA THR A 586 16.55 35.91 42.22
C THR A 586 15.56 36.62 43.12
N SER A 587 16.10 37.56 43.89
CA SER A 587 15.37 38.58 44.63
C SER A 587 14.41 39.43 43.78
N CYS A 588 14.59 39.47 42.44
CA CYS A 588 13.86 40.39 41.55
C CYS A 588 13.04 39.70 40.44
N SER A 589 13.29 38.44 40.06
CA SER A 589 12.50 37.58 39.13
C SER A 589 13.32 36.38 38.60
N ASP A 590 12.68 35.38 38.00
CA ASP A 590 13.37 34.30 37.29
C ASP A 590 14.03 34.82 35.99
N ARG A 591 15.36 34.75 35.91
CA ARG A 591 16.16 35.21 34.75
C ARG A 591 17.20 34.17 34.33
N SER A 592 17.99 34.49 33.30
CA SER A 592 19.07 33.65 32.79
C SER A 592 20.28 33.67 33.75
N PRO A 593 20.96 32.52 33.99
CA PRO A 593 22.20 32.43 34.76
C PRO A 593 23.25 33.50 34.45
N VAL A 594 23.39 33.86 33.18
CA VAL A 594 24.34 34.86 32.67
C VAL A 594 24.03 36.29 33.16
N GLU A 595 22.80 36.54 33.59
CA GLU A 595 22.37 37.86 34.08
C GLU A 595 22.47 37.99 35.60
N PHE A 596 22.92 36.96 36.33
CA PHE A 596 22.97 37.00 37.79
C PHE A 596 24.28 37.50 38.35
N VAL A 597 24.17 38.03 39.57
CA VAL A 597 25.30 38.47 40.38
C VAL A 597 25.27 37.73 41.71
N LEU A 598 26.40 37.15 42.08
CA LEU A 598 26.62 36.70 43.44
C LEU A 598 26.95 37.91 44.31
N PHE A 599 26.17 38.13 45.37
CA PHE A 599 26.37 39.30 46.22
C PHE A 599 27.74 39.24 46.93
N ASP A 600 28.49 40.33 46.79
CA ASP A 600 29.74 40.62 47.50
C ASP A 600 29.63 42.05 48.06
N PRO A 601 30.16 42.35 49.27
CA PRO A 601 30.36 43.70 49.79
C PRO A 601 30.74 44.79 48.77
N GLU A 602 31.52 44.47 47.73
CA GLU A 602 31.87 45.43 46.65
C GLU A 602 30.63 46.01 45.94
N TRP A 603 29.56 45.23 45.83
CA TRP A 603 28.31 45.65 45.18
C TRP A 603 27.43 46.55 46.06
N ARG A 604 27.80 46.80 47.32
CA ARG A 604 26.97 47.56 48.27
C ARG A 604 26.60 48.95 47.75
N LEU A 605 27.56 49.70 47.20
CA LEU A 605 27.30 51.04 46.65
C LEU A 605 26.44 50.96 45.38
N ALA A 606 26.74 50.01 44.49
CA ALA A 606 25.98 49.80 43.26
C ALA A 606 24.51 49.39 43.52
N SER A 607 24.28 48.58 44.56
CA SER A 607 22.94 48.15 44.99
C SER A 607 22.09 49.30 45.54
N GLN A 608 22.69 50.41 45.96
CA GLN A 608 21.93 51.60 46.39
C GLN A 608 21.28 52.30 45.19
N ILE A 609 21.95 52.32 44.04
CA ILE A 609 21.54 53.06 42.84
C ILE A 609 20.89 52.20 41.76
N SER A 610 21.06 50.87 41.80
CA SER A 610 20.62 49.93 40.78
C SER A 610 19.94 48.71 41.40
N ASP A 611 18.85 48.22 40.79
CA ASP A 611 18.13 46.99 41.18
C ASP A 611 18.84 45.78 40.55
N ILE A 612 20.03 45.47 41.06
CA ILE A 612 20.89 44.39 40.55
C ILE A 612 20.24 43.02 40.87
N PRO A 613 20.17 42.09 39.91
CA PRO A 613 19.57 40.76 40.10
C PRO A 613 20.50 39.83 40.90
N PHE A 614 20.59 40.06 42.22
CA PHE A 614 21.33 39.18 43.12
C PHE A 614 20.63 37.84 43.30
N ILE A 615 21.42 36.77 43.35
CA ILE A 615 20.94 35.43 43.73
C ILE A 615 20.26 35.51 45.11
N ASP A 616 19.08 34.88 45.23
CA ASP A 616 18.30 34.87 46.47
C ASP A 616 18.92 33.92 47.51
N THR A 617 19.92 34.42 48.24
CA THR A 617 20.62 33.67 49.29
C THR A 617 19.72 33.30 50.45
N ASP A 618 18.63 34.04 50.69
CA ASP A 618 17.66 33.72 51.74
C ASP A 618 16.85 32.46 51.39
N TYR A 619 16.51 32.30 50.11
CA TYR A 619 15.84 31.11 49.59
C TYR A 619 16.78 29.89 49.50
N PHE A 620 17.99 30.06 48.96
CA PHE A 620 18.92 28.95 48.72
C PHE A 620 19.79 28.56 49.93
N GLY A 621 19.95 29.46 50.91
CA GLY A 621 20.83 29.29 52.07
C GLY A 621 22.33 29.40 51.73
N GLU A 622 23.19 29.38 52.75
CA GLU A 622 24.65 29.53 52.59
C GLU A 622 25.31 28.43 51.74
N GLU A 623 24.65 27.30 51.53
CA GLU A 623 25.12 26.20 50.70
C GLU A 623 25.43 26.65 49.26
N ILE A 624 24.65 27.58 48.71
CA ILE A 624 24.88 28.09 47.34
C ILE A 624 26.20 28.87 47.21
N LEU A 625 26.67 29.46 48.31
CA LEU A 625 27.96 30.18 48.35
C LEU A 625 29.14 29.21 48.24
N SER A 626 28.97 27.97 48.68
CA SER A 626 30.00 26.92 48.54
C SER A 626 30.16 26.40 47.11
N LEU A 627 29.29 26.83 46.18
CA LEU A 627 29.23 26.42 44.78
C LEU A 627 29.60 27.57 43.82
N GLU A 628 30.47 28.48 44.27
CA GLU A 628 30.90 29.68 43.54
C GLU A 628 31.48 29.34 42.16
N GLU A 629 32.37 28.35 42.08
CA GLU A 629 33.02 27.94 40.84
C GLU A 629 32.01 27.37 39.82
N GLU A 630 31.00 26.65 40.28
CA GLU A 630 29.91 26.12 39.44
C GLU A 630 29.04 27.25 38.89
N LEU A 631 28.69 28.24 39.72
CA LEU A 631 27.95 29.43 39.32
C LEU A 631 28.73 30.25 38.28
N LYS A 632 30.04 30.42 38.49
CA LYS A 632 30.95 31.07 37.52
C LYS A 632 30.91 30.41 36.15
N SER A 633 30.87 29.07 36.12
CA SER A 633 30.77 28.31 34.87
C SER A 633 29.44 28.47 34.14
N LEU A 634 28.38 28.86 34.84
CA LEU A 634 27.08 29.21 34.25
C LEU A 634 27.04 30.66 33.73
N GLY A 635 28.08 31.46 33.98
CA GLY A 635 28.15 32.86 33.59
C GLY A 635 27.64 33.84 34.65
N VAL A 636 27.45 33.39 35.89
CA VAL A 636 27.13 34.27 37.02
C VAL A 636 28.32 35.20 37.28
N LEU A 637 28.05 36.49 37.42
CA LEU A 637 29.06 37.50 37.74
C LEU A 637 29.45 37.42 39.23
N ILE A 638 30.75 37.32 39.47
CA ILE A 638 31.36 37.30 40.81
C ILE A 638 32.28 38.51 40.93
N GLY A 639 32.12 39.28 42.02
CA GLY A 639 32.82 40.55 42.25
C GLY A 639 32.33 41.68 41.34
N PHE A 640 32.65 42.94 41.70
CA PHE A 640 32.18 44.09 40.92
C PHE A 640 32.93 44.25 39.59
N ASN A 641 34.25 44.08 39.61
CA ASN A 641 35.15 44.06 38.43
C ASN A 641 34.89 45.15 37.37
N GLY A 642 34.43 46.34 37.78
CA GLY A 642 34.13 47.44 36.85
C GLY A 642 32.88 47.21 35.98
N SER A 643 31.88 46.47 36.48
CA SER A 643 30.63 46.13 35.77
C SER A 643 29.64 47.31 35.66
N PHE A 644 30.13 48.49 35.28
CA PHE A 644 29.37 49.74 35.19
C PHE A 644 28.17 49.67 34.25
N LYS A 645 28.25 48.84 33.20
CA LYS A 645 27.14 48.61 32.27
C LYS A 645 25.94 47.95 32.93
N LEU A 646 26.16 46.94 33.78
CA LEU A 646 25.09 46.26 34.51
C LEU A 646 24.38 47.23 35.47
N VAL A 647 25.14 48.09 36.14
CA VAL A 647 24.62 49.12 37.04
C VAL A 647 23.76 50.14 36.29
N GLY A 648 24.24 50.64 35.15
CA GLY A 648 23.52 51.60 34.31
C GLY A 648 22.25 51.05 33.66
N ASP A 649 22.24 49.75 33.31
CA ASP A 649 21.08 49.12 32.68
C ASP A 649 19.94 48.82 33.68
N ASN A 650 20.26 48.58 34.96
CA ASN A 650 19.29 48.21 36.01
C ASN A 650 19.01 49.33 37.01
N LEU A 651 19.22 50.60 36.64
CA LEU A 651 18.99 51.74 37.55
C LEU A 651 17.63 51.72 38.21
N LYS A 652 17.61 52.07 39.50
CA LYS A 652 16.37 52.24 40.25
C LYS A 652 15.51 53.33 39.64
N SER A 653 14.21 53.23 39.88
CA SER A 653 13.27 54.27 39.46
C SER A 653 13.67 55.65 40.03
N PRO A 654 13.40 56.75 39.30
CA PRO A 654 13.73 58.12 39.71
C PRO A 654 13.28 58.49 41.14
N SER A 655 12.15 57.92 41.60
CA SER A 655 11.59 58.13 42.93
C SER A 655 12.48 57.59 44.07
N ARG A 656 13.28 56.56 43.81
CA ARG A 656 14.18 55.92 44.79
C ARG A 656 15.59 56.52 44.78
N LEU A 657 15.88 57.39 43.82
CA LEU A 657 17.19 58.02 43.64
C LEU A 657 17.27 59.42 44.25
N THR A 658 16.37 59.77 45.17
CA THR A 658 16.38 61.07 45.86
C THR A 658 17.29 61.03 47.08
N SER A 659 18.01 62.10 47.35
CA SER A 659 18.86 62.23 48.55
C SER A 659 19.97 61.17 48.67
N LEU A 660 20.73 60.95 47.59
CA LEU A 660 21.83 59.98 47.57
C LEU A 660 23.02 60.41 48.45
N THR A 661 23.83 59.44 48.88
CA THR A 661 25.10 59.69 49.57
C THR A 661 26.15 60.24 48.59
N ALA A 662 27.24 60.80 49.12
CA ALA A 662 28.33 61.32 48.30
C ALA A 662 28.93 60.23 47.39
N GLU A 663 29.19 59.05 47.96
CA GLU A 663 29.78 57.90 47.29
C GLU A 663 28.87 57.33 46.20
N ALA A 664 27.55 57.30 46.43
CA ALA A 664 26.58 56.84 45.43
C ALA A 664 26.51 57.77 44.22
N VAL A 665 26.58 59.09 44.43
CA VAL A 665 26.64 60.07 43.33
C VAL A 665 27.96 59.99 42.58
N LEU A 666 29.08 59.82 43.29
CA LEU A 666 30.38 59.62 42.66
C LEU A 666 30.41 58.34 41.81
N LEU A 667 29.83 57.23 42.30
CA LEU A 667 29.70 55.98 41.54
C LEU A 667 28.83 56.17 40.28
N ILE A 668 27.76 56.96 40.35
CA ILE A 668 26.95 57.31 39.17
C ILE A 668 27.80 58.06 38.13
N LEU A 669 28.59 59.04 38.57
CA LEU A 669 29.47 59.81 37.69
C LEU A 669 30.58 58.94 37.10
N GLU A 670 31.10 57.99 37.89
CA GLU A 670 32.07 57.00 37.44
C GLU A 670 31.46 56.02 36.42
N CYS A 671 30.23 55.55 36.63
CA CYS A 671 29.50 54.77 35.64
C CYS A 671 29.38 55.55 34.32
N MET A 672 29.02 56.84 34.39
CA MET A 672 28.94 57.70 33.20
C MET A 672 30.29 57.91 32.53
N HIS A 673 31.39 57.90 33.29
CA HIS A 673 32.74 58.01 32.75
C HIS A 673 33.13 56.78 31.91
N HIS A 674 32.77 55.57 32.38
CA HIS A 674 33.10 54.31 31.70
C HIS A 674 32.08 53.89 30.63
N LEU A 675 30.88 54.44 30.63
CA LEU A 675 29.87 54.17 29.62
C LEU A 675 30.10 55.01 28.36
N GLY A 676 30.26 54.35 27.21
CA GLY A 676 30.43 55.05 25.92
C GLY A 676 29.24 55.94 25.52
N SER A 677 28.03 55.69 26.06
CA SER A 677 26.84 56.53 25.87
C SER A 677 25.93 56.46 27.12
N PRO A 678 26.04 57.41 28.07
CA PRO A 678 25.27 57.40 29.31
C PRO A 678 23.86 58.02 29.16
N THR A 679 23.21 57.89 28.01
CA THR A 679 21.90 58.56 27.73
C THR A 679 20.81 58.17 28.73
N LYS A 680 20.66 56.88 29.03
CA LYS A 680 19.69 56.36 29.99
C LYS A 680 19.90 56.91 31.40
N LEU A 681 21.16 56.99 31.85
CA LEU A 681 21.55 57.59 33.13
C LEU A 681 21.18 59.08 33.18
N VAL A 682 21.57 59.83 32.14
CA VAL A 682 21.31 61.27 32.04
C VAL A 682 19.82 61.58 32.05
N GLU A 683 19.01 60.83 31.29
CA GLU A 683 17.56 61.00 31.24
C GLU A 683 16.90 60.67 32.58
N THR A 684 17.31 59.58 33.22
CA THR A 684 16.78 59.16 34.53
C THR A 684 17.05 60.21 35.61
N LEU A 685 18.19 60.89 35.54
CA LEU A 685 18.62 61.87 36.55
C LEU A 685 18.16 63.31 36.28
N ARG A 686 17.73 63.65 35.05
CA ARG A 686 17.44 65.02 34.59
C ARG A 686 16.49 65.83 35.50
N GLY A 687 15.60 65.16 36.23
CA GLY A 687 14.65 65.77 37.17
C GLY A 687 14.75 65.28 38.62
N VAL A 688 15.71 64.41 38.95
CA VAL A 688 15.79 63.78 40.28
C VAL A 688 16.56 64.66 41.24
N LYS A 689 16.01 64.92 42.43
CA LYS A 689 16.69 65.68 43.50
C LYS A 689 17.75 64.84 44.21
N CYS A 690 18.83 64.50 43.50
CA CYS A 690 19.91 63.64 43.99
C CYS A 690 21.18 64.39 44.41
N PHE A 691 21.36 65.65 43.99
CA PHE A 691 22.56 66.44 44.32
C PHE A 691 22.36 67.25 45.60
N LYS A 692 23.25 67.07 46.58
CA LYS A 692 23.32 67.86 47.80
C LYS A 692 23.91 69.22 47.48
N THR A 693 23.19 70.26 47.86
CA THR A 693 23.61 71.65 47.71
C THR A 693 23.53 72.39 49.04
N ASN A 694 24.11 73.57 49.08
CA ASN A 694 24.02 74.51 50.21
C ASN A 694 22.56 74.84 50.63
N ILE A 695 21.57 74.64 49.77
CA ILE A 695 20.14 74.86 50.05
C ILE A 695 19.30 73.58 50.01
N GLY A 696 19.92 72.42 50.22
CA GLY A 696 19.26 71.10 50.26
C GLY A 696 19.48 70.27 49.00
N TYR A 697 18.69 69.20 48.82
CA TYR A 697 18.82 68.34 47.64
C TYR A 697 18.08 68.92 46.43
N LYS A 698 18.77 69.02 45.29
CA LYS A 698 18.27 69.63 44.06
C LYS A 698 18.53 68.75 42.84
N SER A 699 17.79 69.03 41.76
CA SER A 699 18.01 68.32 40.50
C SER A 699 19.29 68.82 39.80
N PRO A 700 19.97 67.99 39.00
CA PRO A 700 21.21 68.37 38.33
C PRO A 700 21.03 69.66 37.51
N GLY A 701 19.89 69.80 36.83
CA GLY A 701 19.53 70.98 36.06
C GLY A 701 19.34 72.26 36.88
N GLU A 702 19.18 72.18 38.19
CA GLU A 702 19.12 73.36 39.06
C GLU A 702 20.50 73.71 39.63
N CYS A 703 21.41 72.74 39.71
CA CYS A 703 22.66 72.84 40.45
C CYS A 703 23.76 73.63 39.73
N PHE A 704 24.61 74.29 40.52
CA PHE A 704 25.79 75.01 40.07
C PHE A 704 27.03 74.41 40.71
N LEU A 705 28.08 74.22 39.91
CA LEU A 705 29.39 73.85 40.44
C LEU A 705 30.14 75.12 40.85
N PHE A 706 30.75 75.11 42.03
CA PHE A 706 31.51 76.26 42.51
C PHE A 706 32.76 76.48 41.63
N ASN A 707 32.94 77.70 41.13
CA ASN A 707 34.12 78.12 40.38
C ASN A 707 34.58 79.49 40.87
N SER A 708 35.81 79.59 41.37
CA SER A 708 36.35 80.81 41.98
C SER A 708 36.36 82.04 41.07
N GLU A 709 36.36 81.86 39.75
CA GLU A 709 36.39 82.96 38.79
C GLU A 709 35.07 83.74 38.73
N TRP A 710 33.94 83.03 38.86
CA TRP A 710 32.61 83.61 38.66
C TRP A 710 31.59 83.28 39.75
N ALA A 711 31.96 82.50 40.78
CA ALA A 711 31.09 82.18 41.91
C ALA A 711 30.60 83.42 42.67
N CYS A 712 31.33 84.54 42.62
CA CYS A 712 30.91 85.82 43.18
C CYS A 712 29.54 86.29 42.66
N MET A 713 29.15 85.89 41.45
CA MET A 713 27.84 86.16 40.86
C MET A 713 26.71 85.39 41.57
N LEU A 714 26.96 84.14 41.92
CA LEU A 714 25.99 83.30 42.61
C LEU A 714 25.85 83.67 44.09
N GLN A 715 26.77 84.46 44.64
CA GLN A 715 26.71 85.00 46.01
C GLN A 715 25.91 86.31 46.12
N VAL A 716 25.51 86.92 44.99
CA VAL A 716 24.72 88.16 44.98
C VAL A 716 23.31 87.93 45.53
N PHE A 717 22.72 86.77 45.27
CA PHE A 717 21.40 86.39 45.76
C PHE A 717 21.48 85.09 46.56
N ASN A 718 20.88 85.08 47.75
CA ASN A 718 20.70 83.86 48.54
C ASN A 718 19.63 82.99 47.87
N GLY A 719 20.04 81.95 47.13
CA GLY A 719 19.08 81.08 46.45
C GLY A 719 19.63 80.20 45.33
N PHE A 720 20.88 80.40 44.91
CA PHE A 720 21.50 79.50 43.94
C PHE A 720 21.99 78.21 44.62
N PRO A 721 21.57 77.03 44.14
CA PRO A 721 21.98 75.75 44.71
C PRO A 721 23.39 75.37 44.24
N LEU A 722 24.37 75.72 45.07
CA LEU A 722 25.77 75.34 44.88
C LEU A 722 26.00 73.92 45.39
N ILE A 723 26.59 73.06 44.56
CA ILE A 723 27.00 71.71 44.95
C ILE A 723 27.87 71.80 46.21
N ASP A 724 27.49 71.03 47.22
CA ASP A 724 28.10 71.05 48.55
C ASP A 724 29.48 70.39 48.51
N HIS A 725 30.52 71.23 48.52
CA HIS A 725 31.91 70.77 48.47
C HIS A 725 32.31 69.95 49.70
N ASP A 726 31.81 70.31 50.89
CA ASP A 726 32.15 69.61 52.13
C ASP A 726 31.50 68.22 52.16
N PHE A 727 30.38 68.05 51.45
CA PHE A 727 29.70 66.77 51.29
C PHE A 727 30.36 65.84 50.25
N TYR A 728 30.74 66.35 49.07
CA TYR A 728 31.29 65.51 47.98
C TYR A 728 32.83 65.43 47.93
N GLY A 729 33.52 66.33 48.62
CA GLY A 729 34.98 66.46 48.56
C GLY A 729 35.48 66.99 47.20
N SER A 730 36.80 67.11 47.06
CA SER A 730 37.44 67.63 45.84
C SER A 730 37.31 66.70 44.63
N ILE A 731 36.97 65.43 44.84
CA ILE A 731 36.80 64.42 43.78
C ILE A 731 35.68 64.81 42.82
N ILE A 732 34.65 65.55 43.27
CA ILE A 732 33.56 65.97 42.38
C ILE A 732 34.04 66.77 41.16
N PHE A 733 35.16 67.49 41.28
CA PHE A 733 35.76 68.28 40.20
C PHE A 733 36.44 67.42 39.12
N SER A 734 36.78 66.16 39.38
CA SER A 734 37.31 65.27 38.32
C SER A 734 36.23 64.88 37.30
N TYR A 735 34.96 65.05 37.65
CA TYR A 735 33.80 64.66 36.83
C TYR A 735 33.10 65.85 36.16
N ILE A 736 33.78 66.97 35.91
CA ILE A 736 33.21 68.19 35.29
C ILE A 736 32.46 67.87 33.98
N ASN A 737 33.01 67.00 33.14
CA ASN A 737 32.38 66.64 31.86
C ASN A 737 31.06 65.87 32.09
N GLN A 738 31.03 64.93 33.05
CA GLN A 738 29.84 64.17 33.39
C GLN A 738 28.78 65.09 34.03
N LEU A 739 29.19 65.98 34.94
CA LEU A 739 28.30 66.98 35.55
C LEU A 739 27.68 67.90 34.48
N ARG A 740 28.46 68.34 33.49
CA ARG A 740 27.98 69.10 32.33
C ARG A 740 26.92 68.31 31.55
N GLN A 741 27.16 67.03 31.30
CA GLN A 741 26.24 66.16 30.55
C GLN A 741 24.88 65.95 31.25
N ILE A 742 24.85 65.85 32.59
CA ILE A 742 23.58 65.71 33.33
C ILE A 742 22.84 67.07 33.48
N GLY A 743 23.51 68.19 33.18
CA GLY A 743 22.90 69.52 33.13
C GLY A 743 23.27 70.44 34.29
N VAL A 744 24.26 70.07 35.12
CA VAL A 744 24.83 70.97 36.13
C VAL A 744 25.51 72.15 35.44
N LYS A 745 25.28 73.36 35.95
CA LYS A 745 25.91 74.57 35.42
C LYS A 745 27.35 74.64 35.90
N VAL A 746 28.26 74.18 35.04
CA VAL A 746 29.71 74.21 35.27
C VAL A 746 30.41 75.36 34.53
N ASP A 747 29.79 75.87 33.46
CA ASP A 747 30.34 76.92 32.60
C ASP A 747 29.68 78.28 32.88
N PHE A 748 30.44 79.37 32.69
CA PHE A 748 29.98 80.73 32.96
C PHE A 748 28.79 81.12 32.08
N GLU A 749 28.80 80.75 30.79
CA GLU A 749 27.76 81.12 29.82
C GLU A 749 26.37 80.62 30.21
N GLU A 750 26.28 79.43 30.79
CA GLU A 750 25.02 78.87 31.27
C GLU A 750 24.64 79.44 32.63
N ALA A 751 25.62 79.62 33.53
CA ALA A 751 25.36 80.18 34.84
C ALA A 751 24.86 81.64 34.78
N VAL A 752 25.44 82.46 33.90
CA VAL A 752 25.11 83.88 33.76
C VAL A 752 23.72 84.10 33.16
N LYS A 753 23.22 83.19 32.33
CA LYS A 753 21.84 83.24 31.81
C LYS A 753 20.81 83.07 32.94
N VAL A 754 21.01 82.07 33.81
CA VAL A 754 20.12 81.84 34.97
C VAL A 754 20.23 83.00 35.96
N PHE A 755 21.44 83.51 36.18
CA PHE A 755 21.65 84.71 36.98
C PHE A 755 20.91 85.92 36.42
N ALA A 756 20.99 86.17 35.10
CA ALA A 756 20.32 87.30 34.46
C ALA A 756 18.80 87.24 34.64
N HIS A 757 18.21 86.05 34.54
CA HIS A 757 16.79 85.85 34.81
C HIS A 757 16.45 86.12 36.29
N SER A 758 17.25 85.61 37.22
CA SER A 758 17.07 85.83 38.66
C SER A 758 17.23 87.31 39.04
N PHE A 759 18.20 87.99 38.43
CA PHE A 759 18.43 89.42 38.58
C PHE A 759 17.19 90.21 38.15
N ARG A 760 16.61 89.90 36.99
CA ARG A 760 15.38 90.55 36.53
C ARG A 760 14.22 90.38 37.51
N GLN A 761 14.02 89.18 38.03
CA GLN A 761 12.94 88.90 38.99
C GLN A 761 13.13 89.65 40.32
N GLN A 762 14.37 89.79 40.79
CA GLN A 762 14.67 90.33 42.11
C GLN A 762 15.11 91.81 42.10
N ALA A 763 15.32 92.40 40.93
CA ALA A 763 15.84 93.75 40.75
C ALA A 763 15.07 94.79 41.57
N SER A 764 13.74 94.79 41.50
CA SER A 764 12.87 95.76 42.21
C SER A 764 12.89 95.62 43.74
N SER A 765 13.29 94.45 44.25
CA SER A 765 13.32 94.10 45.68
C SER A 765 14.73 93.94 46.25
N MET A 766 15.78 94.40 45.53
CA MET A 766 17.16 94.23 45.99
C MET A 766 17.41 94.99 47.30
N THR A 767 18.04 94.30 48.27
CA THR A 767 18.55 94.91 49.49
C THR A 767 19.84 95.67 49.23
N LYS A 768 20.27 96.50 50.19
CA LYS A 768 21.54 97.22 50.12
C LYS A 768 22.71 96.24 49.96
N GLU A 769 22.66 95.12 50.67
CA GLU A 769 23.66 94.06 50.64
C GLU A 769 23.75 93.42 49.25
N ASN A 770 22.61 93.09 48.62
CA ASN A 770 22.59 92.50 47.28
C ASN A 770 23.19 93.45 46.23
N VAL A 771 22.90 94.76 46.31
CA VAL A 771 23.45 95.77 45.39
C VAL A 771 24.97 95.90 45.56
N LEU A 772 25.46 95.90 46.80
CA LEU A 772 26.90 95.95 47.07
C LEU A 772 27.62 94.68 46.62
N SER A 773 27.05 93.50 46.88
CA SER A 773 27.55 92.21 46.40
C SER A 773 27.57 92.16 44.88
N PHE A 774 26.53 92.66 44.20
CA PHE A 774 26.49 92.74 42.75
C PHE A 774 27.59 93.65 42.17
N LEU A 775 27.78 94.85 42.73
CA LEU A 775 28.84 95.76 42.29
C LEU A 775 30.25 95.20 42.55
N SER A 776 30.43 94.49 43.66
CA SER A 776 31.68 93.77 43.95
C SER A 776 31.93 92.66 42.93
N CYS A 777 30.93 91.84 42.66
CA CYS A 777 30.95 90.81 41.62
C CYS A 777 31.26 91.43 40.24
N TYR A 778 30.60 92.51 39.85
CA TYR A 778 30.84 93.23 38.59
C TYR A 778 32.29 93.70 38.49
N ARG A 779 32.87 94.23 39.58
CA ARG A 779 34.28 94.64 39.63
C ARG A 779 35.22 93.45 39.47
N GLN A 780 34.94 92.34 40.14
CA GLN A 780 35.75 91.11 40.07
C GLN A 780 35.72 90.51 38.66
N LEU A 781 34.54 90.42 38.04
CA LEU A 781 34.38 89.88 36.69
C LEU A 781 35.00 90.77 35.60
N LYS A 782 35.09 92.10 35.81
CA LYS A 782 35.75 93.01 34.85
C LYS A 782 37.23 92.67 34.60
N GLY A 783 37.88 91.97 35.53
CA GLY A 783 39.26 91.48 35.41
C GLY A 783 39.41 90.09 34.76
N THR A 784 38.30 89.47 34.34
CA THR A 784 38.25 88.10 33.80
C THR A 784 37.79 88.11 32.33
N PRO A 785 37.98 87.02 31.55
CA PRO A 785 37.45 86.93 30.17
C PRO A 785 35.91 86.87 30.11
N HIS A 786 35.24 86.66 31.25
CA HIS A 786 33.80 86.47 31.36
C HIS A 786 33.04 87.79 31.12
N LYS A 787 32.18 87.83 30.10
CA LYS A 787 31.39 89.01 29.73
C LYS A 787 29.92 88.82 30.05
N PHE A 788 29.30 89.83 30.66
CA PHE A 788 27.86 89.79 30.89
C PHE A 788 27.06 89.72 29.57
N PRO A 789 26.04 88.86 29.50
CA PRO A 789 25.22 88.67 28.32
C PRO A 789 24.45 89.95 27.98
N PRO A 790 24.06 90.14 26.71
CA PRO A 790 23.27 91.30 26.28
C PRO A 790 22.00 91.48 27.11
N ASP A 791 21.34 90.37 27.48
CA ASP A 791 20.11 90.36 28.26
C ASP A 791 20.29 90.97 29.65
N LEU A 792 21.37 90.63 30.36
CA LEU A 792 21.66 91.24 31.65
C LEU A 792 21.98 92.72 31.49
N LYS A 793 22.72 93.12 30.44
CA LYS A 793 22.98 94.54 30.16
C LYS A 793 21.71 95.33 29.86
N LYS A 794 20.71 94.69 29.25
CA LYS A 794 19.38 95.24 29.04
C LYS A 794 18.64 95.38 30.37
N PHE A 795 18.57 94.32 31.18
CA PHE A 795 17.91 94.35 32.50
C PHE A 795 18.53 95.39 33.44
N LEU A 796 19.85 95.56 33.43
CA LEU A 796 20.54 96.58 34.21
C LEU A 796 20.12 98.02 33.88
N ARG A 797 19.60 98.25 32.67
CA ARG A 797 19.12 99.57 32.21
C ARG A 797 17.61 99.75 32.41
N GLU A 798 16.84 98.66 32.35
CA GLU A 798 15.37 98.69 32.35
C GLU A 798 14.76 98.46 33.73
N GLU A 799 15.40 97.67 34.58
CA GLU A 799 14.85 97.26 35.87
C GLU A 799 15.29 98.21 36.99
N LYS A 800 14.41 98.39 38.00
CA LYS A 800 14.64 99.35 39.09
C LYS A 800 15.47 98.80 40.25
N TRP A 801 16.76 98.58 40.03
CA TRP A 801 17.63 97.92 41.02
C TRP A 801 18.51 98.87 41.84
N LEU A 802 18.67 100.14 41.43
CA LEU A 802 19.47 101.15 42.13
C LEU A 802 18.58 102.24 42.74
N ARG A 803 18.59 102.37 44.07
CA ARG A 803 17.84 103.43 44.75
C ARG A 803 18.60 104.75 44.72
N THR A 804 17.99 105.78 44.13
CA THR A 804 18.51 107.16 44.17
C THR A 804 17.80 107.97 45.25
N ARG A 805 18.34 109.14 45.61
CA ARG A 805 17.72 110.07 46.59
C ARG A 805 16.33 110.59 46.17
N LEU A 806 15.94 110.39 44.91
CA LEU A 806 14.66 110.82 44.34
C LEU A 806 13.66 109.66 44.14
N GLY A 807 13.99 108.44 44.58
CA GLY A 807 13.23 107.21 44.30
C GLY A 807 13.98 106.26 43.34
N GLY A 808 13.55 104.99 43.25
CA GLY A 808 14.26 103.94 42.49
C GLY A 808 14.28 104.18 40.97
N VAL A 809 15.47 103.97 40.36
CA VAL A 809 15.69 103.92 38.90
C VAL A 809 15.96 102.50 38.48
#